data_AF-A0AAE3YBC7-F1
#
_entry.id   AF-A0AAE3YBC7-F1
#
_cell.length_a   1.000
_cell.length_b   1.000
_cell.length_c   1.000
_cell.angle_alpha   90.00
_cell.angle_beta   90.00
_cell.angle_gamma   90.00
#
_symmetry.space_group_name_H-M   'P 1'
#
loop_
_entity.id
_entity.type
_entity.pdbx_description
1 polymer ?
#
loop_
_entity_poly.entity_id
_entity_poly.type
_entity_poly.pdbx_seq_one_letter_code
_entity_poly.pdbx_strand_id
1 'polypeptide(L)'
;MKKLFTIIIVLLAMKSYSQSSPQSYYKRMFDTKGFNTWISSSDSPNQLEFAWAVPAHMEALVLMYEKTNEKPYAETLIRCMGNTISRRDDLRHQIGLDSIYDYRGISGAAWSNNHYNKKSDSGKAYSHLVHSANIMYPMAKFAGIIKNDSILQNLVADTVVGSRYSGMKYNAIADDLIQRIKETLFYHKDQWHTEPIPNSSDSIGYYKERNAPDELKYPNIILPFNMQSSAGRVLVHMYRATHDSIYVTQLSQIANFIKSNTQFNPTLGSNIWTYWKHDDLREDLSHANLTASFPYECNKYGIVKNGIPVYTTSNIEAYYKTFTKDIYISPLFIKNGVNYNDENWNVKYDVVPSNPTVRPRYGTYPAYMWLYLSKYDDETLYQTVADLQAAKHYYDSITVDESSITLALMSNFENLIVPVNTDHKYGEDSDWRGIAKGNFDVDNDEEFVVIRNSDGLIETLEPHNKGFRSVTNNKLYSGVNNWKGLAAGDFFGDNKSEIIALNDHPDANENGFYLFKIENNDIIEQAKYTGYGAQSEWVGLTAGNFISGGKDDFVAVRNFDKEIFVYQFNGTTPQLVHANPLNLPANSTIKAIASGNLDDDTKDEIVLLVDAGDTDSIYNGIHVYDVDDNGILTKIAESTGWGAASNWKGLAVGDLDGDEVGEIVVQRNFDGFYRVFQLNGNALSNDGAENFPIMQIEDNMMCLGKFDPSSKNEELVTLRKDGGIVMFSSSKVVNSESNKSSIENKNSDHCQDELPSQLYSFLKP
;
A
#
# COMPACT_ATOMS: atom_id res chain seq x y z
N MET A 1 38.33 -11.57 -36.92
CA MET A 1 38.10 -10.28 -36.25
C MET A 1 36.64 -9.80 -36.35
N LYS A 2 35.96 -9.83 -37.50
CA LYS A 2 34.53 -9.42 -37.59
C LYS A 2 33.54 -10.26 -36.74
N LYS A 3 33.77 -11.56 -36.54
CA LYS A 3 32.91 -12.41 -35.69
C LYS A 3 33.10 -12.22 -34.18
N LEU A 4 34.26 -11.69 -33.74
CA LEU A 4 34.51 -11.38 -32.33
C LEU A 4 33.83 -10.05 -31.94
N PHE A 5 33.74 -9.10 -32.89
CA PHE A 5 33.06 -7.82 -32.71
C PHE A 5 31.53 -7.95 -32.62
N THR A 6 30.91 -8.89 -33.34
CA THR A 6 29.47 -9.16 -33.23
C THR A 6 29.09 -9.83 -31.90
N ILE A 7 29.96 -10.67 -31.34
CA ILE A 7 29.75 -11.28 -30.02
C ILE A 7 29.92 -10.25 -28.90
N ILE A 8 30.83 -9.29 -29.04
CA ILE A 8 31.00 -8.19 -28.08
C ILE A 8 29.82 -7.21 -28.14
N ILE A 9 29.25 -6.92 -29.32
CA ILE A 9 28.04 -6.06 -29.43
C ILE A 9 26.79 -6.78 -28.88
N VAL A 10 26.67 -8.11 -29.03
CA VAL A 10 25.56 -8.88 -28.43
C VAL A 10 25.76 -9.08 -26.92
N LEU A 11 26.99 -9.18 -26.41
CA LEU A 11 27.29 -9.22 -24.98
C LEU A 11 27.20 -7.83 -24.30
N LEU A 12 27.47 -6.74 -25.02
CA LEU A 12 27.19 -5.37 -24.57
C LEU A 12 25.70 -5.02 -24.67
N ALA A 13 24.96 -5.62 -25.61
CA ALA A 13 23.50 -5.53 -25.67
C ALA A 13 22.80 -6.38 -24.60
N MET A 14 23.52 -7.25 -23.88
CA MET A 14 22.99 -8.03 -22.74
C MET A 14 23.47 -7.53 -21.36
N LYS A 15 24.13 -6.37 -21.29
CA LYS A 15 24.36 -5.61 -20.05
C LYS A 15 23.88 -4.17 -20.26
N SER A 16 22.57 -3.96 -20.39
CA SER A 16 21.87 -2.65 -20.24
C SER A 16 20.37 -2.78 -20.54
N TYR A 17 19.62 -3.65 -19.84
CA TYR A 17 18.26 -3.21 -19.51
C TYR A 17 18.44 -2.27 -18.31
N SER A 18 18.61 -0.98 -18.59
CA SER A 18 18.14 0.04 -17.67
C SER A 18 16.63 -0.19 -17.58
N GLN A 19 16.11 -0.56 -16.41
CA GLN A 19 14.66 -0.57 -16.21
C GLN A 19 14.27 0.89 -15.98
N SER A 20 14.30 1.68 -17.06
CA SER A 20 13.76 3.04 -17.11
C SER A 20 12.23 3.04 -17.22
N SER A 21 11.61 1.86 -17.30
CA SER A 21 10.15 1.73 -17.29
C SER A 21 9.64 1.66 -15.85
N PRO A 22 8.62 2.46 -15.48
CA PRO A 22 8.02 2.43 -14.15
C PRO A 22 7.54 1.03 -13.77
N GLN A 23 7.74 0.64 -12.51
CA GLN A 23 7.31 -0.65 -11.96
C GLN A 23 6.51 -0.49 -10.67
N SER A 24 5.56 -1.40 -10.47
CA SER A 24 4.83 -1.54 -9.21
C SER A 24 5.77 -1.59 -8.00
N TYR A 25 5.54 -0.73 -7.00
CA TYR A 25 6.31 -0.69 -5.75
C TYR A 25 6.29 -2.05 -5.06
N TYR A 26 5.09 -2.59 -4.81
CA TYR A 26 4.96 -3.87 -4.11
C TYR A 26 5.40 -5.07 -4.94
N LYS A 27 5.36 -4.98 -6.28
CA LYS A 27 5.99 -5.99 -7.15
C LYS A 27 7.50 -6.01 -6.97
N ARG A 28 8.16 -4.85 -6.96
CA ARG A 28 9.62 -4.76 -6.70
C ARG A 28 9.96 -5.40 -5.35
N MET A 29 9.18 -5.14 -4.31
CA MET A 29 9.36 -5.79 -3.00
C MET A 29 9.16 -7.31 -3.06
N PHE A 30 8.09 -7.77 -3.72
CA PHE A 30 7.79 -9.20 -3.89
C PHE A 30 8.93 -9.94 -4.59
N ASP A 31 9.46 -9.35 -5.67
CA ASP A 31 10.56 -9.91 -6.45
C ASP A 31 11.89 -9.87 -5.68
N THR A 32 12.17 -8.77 -4.96
CA THR A 32 13.40 -8.60 -4.15
C THR A 32 13.47 -9.61 -3.00
N LYS A 33 12.32 -9.98 -2.42
CA LYS A 33 12.23 -11.06 -1.42
C LYS A 33 12.36 -12.46 -2.02
N GLY A 34 12.47 -12.58 -3.35
CA GLY A 34 12.61 -13.85 -4.05
C GLY A 34 11.33 -14.67 -4.12
N PHE A 35 10.17 -14.10 -3.75
CA PHE A 35 8.90 -14.83 -3.78
C PHE A 35 8.50 -15.24 -5.20
N ASN A 36 8.95 -14.53 -6.22
CA ASN A 36 8.78 -14.90 -7.62
C ASN A 36 9.55 -16.17 -8.04
N THR A 37 10.47 -16.68 -7.21
CA THR A 37 11.27 -17.88 -7.48
C THR A 37 11.19 -18.93 -6.37
N TRP A 38 10.55 -18.61 -5.24
CA TRP A 38 10.39 -19.51 -4.11
C TRP A 38 9.42 -20.65 -4.46
N ILE A 39 9.92 -21.89 -4.45
CA ILE A 39 9.13 -23.06 -4.87
C ILE A 39 8.43 -23.80 -3.72
N SER A 40 8.46 -23.22 -2.51
CA SER A 40 7.91 -23.77 -1.27
C SER A 40 8.07 -25.29 -1.18
N SER A 41 9.31 -25.77 -1.03
CA SER A 41 9.62 -27.19 -0.85
C SER A 41 9.97 -27.47 0.60
N SER A 42 9.11 -28.14 1.37
CA SER A 42 9.53 -28.74 2.64
C SER A 42 9.99 -30.16 2.44
N ASP A 43 11.12 -30.52 3.04
CA ASP A 43 11.55 -31.92 3.13
C ASP A 43 10.93 -32.63 4.35
N SER A 44 10.01 -31.97 5.06
CA SER A 44 9.37 -32.52 6.24
C SER A 44 8.46 -33.71 5.90
N PRO A 45 8.49 -34.78 6.71
CA PRO A 45 7.51 -35.86 6.61
C PRO A 45 6.09 -35.42 7.02
N ASN A 46 5.96 -34.29 7.74
CA ASN A 46 4.72 -33.64 8.18
C ASN A 46 4.19 -32.67 7.09
N GLN A 47 2.88 -32.69 6.82
CA GLN A 47 2.21 -31.85 5.82
C GLN A 47 1.67 -30.49 6.34
N LEU A 48 2.07 -30.05 7.53
CA LEU A 48 1.55 -28.85 8.20
C LEU A 48 1.67 -27.57 7.35
N GLU A 49 2.80 -27.37 6.67
CA GLU A 49 2.99 -26.17 5.84
C GLU A 49 1.96 -26.04 4.71
N PHE A 50 1.47 -27.16 4.19
CA PHE A 50 0.47 -27.19 3.11
C PHE A 50 -0.90 -26.76 3.58
N ALA A 51 -1.14 -26.68 4.89
CA ALA A 51 -2.40 -26.20 5.43
C ALA A 51 -2.64 -24.71 5.17
N TRP A 52 -1.58 -23.89 5.20
CA TRP A 52 -1.69 -22.42 5.17
C TRP A 52 -0.59 -21.72 4.35
N ALA A 53 0.69 -21.96 4.65
CA ALA A 53 1.79 -21.19 4.08
C ALA A 53 1.96 -21.43 2.56
N VAL A 54 2.04 -22.70 2.15
CA VAL A 54 2.17 -23.07 0.73
C VAL A 54 0.98 -22.58 -0.11
N PRO A 55 -0.30 -22.81 0.29
CA PRO A 55 -1.43 -22.30 -0.48
C PRO A 55 -1.49 -20.78 -0.54
N ALA A 56 -1.17 -20.06 0.54
CA ALA A 56 -1.09 -18.60 0.52
C ALA A 56 -0.02 -18.11 -0.47
N HIS A 57 1.12 -18.79 -0.56
CA HIS A 57 2.15 -18.46 -1.54
C HIS A 57 1.73 -18.76 -2.98
N MET A 58 1.09 -19.90 -3.23
CA MET A 58 0.51 -20.21 -4.54
C MET A 58 -0.58 -19.20 -4.93
N GLU A 59 -1.39 -18.76 -3.97
CA GLU A 59 -2.38 -17.70 -4.16
C GLU A 59 -1.72 -16.36 -4.53
N ALA A 60 -0.63 -16.01 -3.86
CA ALA A 60 0.15 -14.84 -4.19
C ALA A 60 0.68 -14.88 -5.64
N LEU A 61 1.28 -15.99 -6.04
CA LEU A 61 1.82 -16.17 -7.39
C LEU A 61 0.73 -16.12 -8.48
N VAL A 62 -0.44 -16.72 -8.24
CA VAL A 62 -1.53 -16.65 -9.24
C VAL A 62 -2.12 -15.25 -9.34
N LEU A 63 -2.14 -14.47 -8.25
CA LEU A 63 -2.53 -13.05 -8.27
C LEU A 63 -1.51 -12.19 -9.03
N MET A 64 -0.21 -12.39 -8.79
CA MET A 64 0.84 -11.69 -9.52
C MET A 64 0.78 -12.02 -11.02
N TYR A 65 0.59 -13.30 -11.37
CA TYR A 65 0.44 -13.70 -12.76
C TYR A 65 -0.83 -13.12 -13.41
N GLU A 66 -1.98 -13.15 -12.73
CA GLU A 66 -3.23 -12.55 -13.23
C GLU A 66 -3.09 -11.06 -13.51
N LYS A 67 -2.32 -10.33 -12.70
CA LYS A 67 -2.08 -8.89 -12.86
C LYS A 67 -1.08 -8.56 -13.97
N THR A 68 0.04 -9.29 -14.03
CA THR A 68 1.22 -8.90 -14.83
C THR A 68 1.37 -9.69 -16.12
N ASN A 69 0.81 -10.91 -16.18
CA ASN A 69 1.08 -11.91 -17.21
C ASN A 69 2.57 -12.28 -17.37
N GLU A 70 3.41 -12.01 -16.37
CA GLU A 70 4.85 -12.28 -16.45
C GLU A 70 5.18 -13.76 -16.23
N LYS A 71 6.08 -14.28 -17.07
CA LYS A 71 6.52 -15.69 -17.10
C LYS A 71 7.01 -16.22 -15.74
N PRO A 72 7.84 -15.49 -14.95
CA PRO A 72 8.38 -16.01 -13.69
C PRO A 72 7.30 -16.43 -12.68
N TYR A 73 6.22 -15.66 -12.55
CA TYR A 73 5.14 -15.99 -11.60
C TYR A 73 4.40 -17.26 -12.00
N ALA A 74 4.08 -17.43 -13.29
CA ALA A 74 3.43 -18.64 -13.78
C ALA A 74 4.30 -19.88 -13.59
N GLU A 75 5.60 -19.78 -13.88
CA GLU A 75 6.51 -20.94 -13.82
C GLU A 75 6.80 -21.38 -12.40
N THR A 76 7.02 -20.42 -11.50
CA THR A 76 7.17 -20.72 -10.07
C THR A 76 5.87 -21.31 -9.53
N LEU A 77 4.70 -20.78 -9.90
CA LEU A 77 3.41 -21.35 -9.52
C LEU A 77 3.25 -22.79 -10.00
N ILE A 78 3.57 -23.08 -11.28
CA ILE A 78 3.49 -24.43 -11.85
C ILE A 78 4.39 -25.41 -11.08
N ARG A 79 5.58 -24.98 -10.67
CA ARG A 79 6.50 -25.78 -9.85
C ARG A 79 5.92 -26.02 -8.45
N CYS A 80 5.40 -24.98 -7.80
CA CYS A 80 4.74 -25.09 -6.48
C CYS A 80 3.54 -26.05 -6.52
N MET A 81 2.67 -25.92 -7.52
CA MET A 81 1.52 -26.81 -7.71
C MET A 81 1.96 -28.26 -7.95
N GLY A 82 2.97 -28.46 -8.80
CA GLY A 82 3.55 -29.77 -9.06
C GLY A 82 4.10 -30.44 -7.81
N ASN A 83 4.87 -29.70 -7.00
CA ASN A 83 5.40 -30.16 -5.72
C ASN A 83 4.28 -30.51 -4.74
N THR A 84 3.27 -29.64 -4.62
CA THR A 84 2.14 -29.81 -3.72
C THR A 84 1.32 -31.05 -4.07
N ILE A 85 1.04 -31.30 -5.35
CA ILE A 85 0.30 -32.49 -5.79
C ILE A 85 1.12 -33.76 -5.57
N SER A 86 2.43 -33.71 -5.82
CA SER A 86 3.31 -34.84 -5.50
C SER A 86 3.38 -35.15 -4.00
N ARG A 87 2.90 -34.26 -3.13
CA ARG A 87 2.80 -34.46 -1.67
C ARG A 87 1.45 -34.98 -1.19
N ARG A 88 0.46 -35.09 -2.08
CA ARG A 88 -0.86 -35.64 -1.75
C ARG A 88 -0.71 -37.06 -1.17
N ASP A 89 -1.52 -37.40 -0.18
CA ASP A 89 -1.37 -38.61 0.64
C ASP A 89 -1.21 -39.89 -0.20
N ASP A 90 -2.00 -40.00 -1.26
CA ASP A 90 -2.05 -41.12 -2.21
C ASP A 90 -0.94 -41.10 -3.28
N LEU A 91 -0.24 -39.97 -3.48
CA LEU A 91 0.76 -39.79 -4.54
C LEU A 91 2.20 -39.70 -4.04
N ARG A 92 2.41 -39.38 -2.75
CA ARG A 92 3.76 -39.11 -2.22
C ARG A 92 4.76 -40.28 -2.29
N HIS A 93 4.27 -41.51 -2.43
CA HIS A 93 5.11 -42.68 -2.71
C HIS A 93 5.89 -42.54 -4.04
N GLN A 94 5.39 -41.77 -5.00
CA GLN A 94 6.04 -41.50 -6.29
C GLN A 94 7.31 -40.66 -6.14
N ILE A 95 7.45 -39.92 -5.04
CA ILE A 95 8.63 -39.13 -4.70
C ILE A 95 9.42 -39.74 -3.52
N GLY A 96 9.22 -41.04 -3.25
CA GLY A 96 9.97 -41.78 -2.24
C GLY A 96 9.55 -41.51 -0.79
N LEU A 97 8.37 -40.94 -0.55
CA LEU A 97 7.81 -40.71 0.78
C LEU A 97 6.70 -41.70 1.10
N ASP A 98 6.59 -42.12 2.37
CA ASP A 98 5.52 -43.02 2.79
C ASP A 98 4.13 -42.39 2.63
N SER A 99 3.16 -43.17 2.15
CA SER A 99 1.76 -42.73 2.13
C SER A 99 1.25 -42.37 3.53
N ILE A 100 0.46 -41.30 3.62
CA ILE A 100 -0.27 -40.98 4.85
C ILE A 100 -1.65 -41.61 4.77
N TYR A 101 -2.07 -42.22 5.86
CA TYR A 101 -3.42 -42.73 6.03
C TYR A 101 -4.15 -41.86 7.04
N ASP A 102 -5.36 -41.46 6.70
CA ASP A 102 -6.20 -40.72 7.63
C ASP A 102 -6.74 -41.62 8.75
N TYR A 103 -7.55 -41.06 9.64
CA TYR A 103 -8.16 -41.75 10.77
C TYR A 103 -8.98 -43.00 10.40
N ARG A 104 -9.48 -43.07 9.15
CA ARG A 104 -10.23 -44.20 8.58
C ARG A 104 -9.33 -45.29 8.03
N GLY A 105 -8.02 -45.08 8.00
CA GLY A 105 -7.05 -45.97 7.36
C GLY A 105 -7.04 -45.82 5.84
N ILE A 106 -7.45 -44.66 5.30
CA ILE A 106 -7.51 -44.40 3.87
C ILE A 106 -6.41 -43.40 3.50
N SER A 107 -5.56 -43.78 2.55
CA SER A 107 -4.67 -42.86 1.86
C SER A 107 -5.36 -42.42 0.57
N GLY A 108 -5.84 -41.17 0.52
CA GLY A 108 -6.69 -40.68 -0.56
C GLY A 108 -6.20 -39.37 -1.16
N ALA A 109 -7.00 -38.80 -2.06
CA ALA A 109 -6.67 -37.54 -2.71
C ALA A 109 -6.85 -36.36 -1.75
N ALA A 110 -5.95 -36.22 -0.78
CA ALA A 110 -5.97 -35.15 0.21
C ALA A 110 -4.57 -34.91 0.82
N TRP A 111 -4.49 -33.94 1.75
CA TRP A 111 -3.30 -33.62 2.52
C TRP A 111 -3.63 -33.73 4.02
N SER A 112 -3.27 -34.87 4.62
CA SER A 112 -3.62 -35.17 6.01
C SER A 112 -2.51 -34.80 6.98
N ASN A 113 -2.89 -34.26 8.14
CA ASN A 113 -1.98 -34.01 9.27
C ASN A 113 -2.72 -34.23 10.60
N ASN A 114 -1.99 -34.29 11.72
CA ASN A 114 -2.57 -34.42 13.06
C ASN A 114 -2.39 -33.16 13.92
N HIS A 115 -1.89 -32.06 13.34
CA HIS A 115 -1.61 -30.83 14.07
C HIS A 115 -2.87 -30.09 14.52
N TYR A 116 -3.93 -30.12 13.69
CA TYR A 116 -5.21 -29.46 13.94
C TYR A 116 -6.28 -30.40 14.52
N ASN A 117 -5.87 -31.59 14.94
CA ASN A 117 -6.74 -32.47 15.71
C ASN A 117 -7.09 -31.86 17.07
N LYS A 118 -8.10 -32.43 17.73
CA LYS A 118 -8.52 -32.11 19.09
C LYS A 118 -7.35 -32.00 20.08
N LYS A 119 -6.32 -32.84 19.89
CA LYS A 119 -5.02 -32.73 20.53
C LYS A 119 -3.98 -32.55 19.44
N SER A 120 -3.35 -31.39 19.41
CA SER A 120 -2.32 -31.07 18.43
C SER A 120 -1.19 -32.09 18.46
N ASP A 121 -0.74 -32.48 17.26
CA ASP A 121 0.35 -33.42 16.99
C ASP A 121 0.14 -34.83 17.59
N SER A 122 -1.12 -35.20 17.87
CA SER A 122 -1.51 -36.46 18.48
C SER A 122 -2.64 -37.16 17.72
N GLY A 123 -2.69 -38.49 17.83
CA GLY A 123 -3.70 -39.32 17.18
C GLY A 123 -3.41 -39.55 15.70
N LYS A 124 -4.41 -40.12 15.01
CA LYS A 124 -4.32 -40.40 13.58
C LYS A 124 -4.45 -39.10 12.77
N ALA A 125 -3.82 -39.05 11.60
CA ALA A 125 -3.94 -37.90 10.72
C ALA A 125 -5.39 -37.70 10.26
N TYR A 126 -5.78 -36.46 10.05
CA TYR A 126 -7.09 -36.09 9.52
C TYR A 126 -6.92 -35.11 8.36
N SER A 127 -7.76 -35.27 7.34
CA SER A 127 -7.83 -34.35 6.22
C SER A 127 -8.97 -33.35 6.44
N HIS A 128 -8.60 -32.14 6.87
CA HIS A 128 -9.54 -31.03 7.02
C HIS A 128 -9.89 -30.43 5.66
N LEU A 129 -11.18 -30.24 5.40
CA LEU A 129 -11.65 -29.68 4.12
C LEU A 129 -11.07 -28.28 3.84
N VAL A 130 -10.95 -27.42 4.86
CA VAL A 130 -10.43 -26.05 4.69
C VAL A 130 -8.99 -26.06 4.16
N HIS A 131 -8.13 -26.96 4.64
CA HIS A 131 -6.76 -27.09 4.14
C HIS A 131 -6.75 -27.55 2.67
N SER A 132 -7.52 -28.59 2.35
CA SER A 132 -7.69 -29.05 0.97
C SER A 132 -8.22 -27.94 0.06
N ALA A 133 -9.20 -27.15 0.53
CA ALA A 133 -9.79 -26.07 -0.23
C ALA A 133 -8.78 -24.94 -0.51
N ASN A 134 -7.99 -24.54 0.49
CA ASN A 134 -6.96 -23.52 0.32
C ASN A 134 -5.84 -24.00 -0.63
N ILE A 135 -5.47 -25.29 -0.60
CA ILE A 135 -4.54 -25.90 -1.55
C ILE A 135 -5.11 -25.91 -2.98
N MET A 136 -6.37 -26.30 -3.12
CA MET A 136 -7.04 -26.41 -4.42
C MET A 136 -7.33 -25.05 -5.05
N TYR A 137 -7.58 -24.00 -4.27
CA TYR A 137 -8.01 -22.69 -4.79
C TYR A 137 -7.05 -22.09 -5.84
N PRO A 138 -5.73 -21.92 -5.57
CA PRO A 138 -4.82 -21.35 -6.56
C PRO A 138 -4.67 -22.26 -7.79
N MET A 139 -4.76 -23.58 -7.62
CA MET A 139 -4.75 -24.54 -8.73
C MET A 139 -5.99 -24.39 -9.62
N ALA A 140 -7.17 -24.28 -8.99
CA ALA A 140 -8.43 -24.07 -9.69
C ALA A 140 -8.41 -22.73 -10.42
N LYS A 141 -7.93 -21.67 -9.76
CA LYS A 141 -7.81 -20.33 -10.34
C LYS A 141 -6.88 -20.31 -11.55
N PHE A 142 -5.70 -20.92 -11.45
CA PHE A 142 -4.78 -21.07 -12.59
C PHE A 142 -5.46 -21.82 -13.75
N ALA A 143 -6.09 -22.97 -13.48
CA ALA A 143 -6.82 -23.71 -14.51
C ALA A 143 -7.94 -22.87 -15.15
N GLY A 144 -8.67 -22.09 -14.36
CA GLY A 144 -9.69 -21.17 -14.84
C GLY A 144 -9.13 -20.05 -15.73
N ILE A 145 -7.96 -19.48 -15.41
CA ILE A 145 -7.26 -18.50 -16.25
C ILE A 145 -6.91 -19.14 -17.60
N ILE A 146 -6.21 -20.29 -17.58
CA ILE A 146 -5.74 -20.96 -18.80
C ILE A 146 -6.91 -21.41 -19.68
N LYS A 147 -7.95 -22.03 -19.11
CA LYS A 147 -9.08 -22.56 -19.91
C LYS A 147 -9.92 -21.47 -20.59
N ASN A 148 -9.86 -20.23 -20.11
CA ASN A 148 -10.57 -19.11 -20.70
C ASN A 148 -9.71 -18.25 -21.64
N ASP A 149 -8.42 -18.59 -21.83
CA ASP A 149 -7.52 -17.87 -22.74
C ASP A 149 -6.77 -18.84 -23.67
N SER A 150 -7.11 -18.80 -24.96
CA SER A 150 -6.53 -19.69 -25.98
C SER A 150 -5.06 -19.39 -26.30
N ILE A 151 -4.58 -18.17 -26.03
CA ILE A 151 -3.16 -17.81 -26.18
C ILE A 151 -2.36 -18.52 -25.09
N LEU A 152 -2.82 -18.44 -23.85
CA LEU A 152 -2.13 -19.06 -22.71
C LEU A 152 -2.11 -20.59 -22.80
N GLN A 153 -3.13 -21.22 -23.36
CA GLN A 153 -3.22 -22.69 -23.53
C GLN A 153 -2.04 -23.30 -24.28
N ASN A 154 -1.45 -22.55 -25.22
CA ASN A 154 -0.37 -23.04 -26.07
C ASN A 154 1.03 -22.83 -25.48
N LEU A 155 1.15 -22.09 -24.38
CA LEU A 155 2.42 -21.91 -23.67
C LEU A 155 2.90 -23.24 -23.10
N VAL A 156 4.22 -23.42 -23.06
CA VAL A 156 4.88 -24.61 -22.53
C VAL A 156 5.62 -24.22 -21.25
N ALA A 157 5.47 -25.02 -20.21
CA ALA A 157 6.14 -24.80 -18.94
C ALA A 157 7.65 -25.06 -19.06
N ASP A 158 8.44 -24.00 -18.94
CA ASP A 158 9.91 -24.03 -18.91
C ASP A 158 10.38 -24.30 -17.47
N THR A 159 10.04 -25.49 -16.98
CA THR A 159 10.34 -25.91 -15.60
C THR A 159 11.48 -26.92 -15.59
N VAL A 160 12.13 -27.07 -14.43
CA VAL A 160 13.27 -27.97 -14.26
C VAL A 160 12.92 -29.39 -14.71
N VAL A 161 13.81 -29.99 -15.50
CA VAL A 161 13.70 -31.38 -15.98
C VAL A 161 13.51 -32.32 -14.80
N GLY A 162 12.47 -33.15 -14.87
CA GLY A 162 12.10 -34.09 -13.81
C GLY A 162 11.06 -33.57 -12.82
N SER A 163 10.67 -32.28 -12.89
CA SER A 163 9.47 -31.79 -12.20
C SER A 163 8.18 -32.33 -12.83
N ARG A 164 7.09 -32.39 -12.05
CA ARG A 164 5.81 -32.99 -12.45
C ARG A 164 5.27 -32.50 -13.81
N TYR A 165 5.46 -31.21 -14.10
CA TYR A 165 4.89 -30.54 -15.28
C TYR A 165 5.95 -30.09 -16.30
N SER A 166 7.17 -30.61 -16.19
CA SER A 166 8.29 -30.29 -17.08
C SER A 166 7.92 -30.49 -18.55
N GLY A 167 8.02 -29.41 -19.35
CA GLY A 167 7.77 -29.44 -20.80
C GLY A 167 6.31 -29.64 -21.21
N MET A 168 5.37 -29.62 -20.26
CA MET A 168 3.94 -29.73 -20.58
C MET A 168 3.36 -28.39 -21.04
N LYS A 169 2.37 -28.45 -21.94
CA LYS A 169 1.56 -27.28 -22.28
C LYS A 169 0.71 -26.85 -21.09
N TYR A 170 0.50 -25.56 -20.92
CA TYR A 170 -0.36 -25.01 -19.87
C TYR A 170 -1.77 -25.61 -19.91
N ASN A 171 -2.32 -25.85 -21.11
CA ASN A 171 -3.61 -26.53 -21.24
C ASN A 171 -3.62 -27.94 -20.63
N ALA A 172 -2.57 -28.72 -20.86
CA ALA A 172 -2.45 -30.08 -20.32
C ALA A 172 -2.20 -30.08 -18.80
N ILE A 173 -1.46 -29.07 -18.30
CA ILE A 173 -1.29 -28.84 -16.86
C ILE A 173 -2.67 -28.53 -16.25
N ALA A 174 -3.42 -27.59 -16.83
CA ALA A 174 -4.76 -27.25 -16.37
C ALA A 174 -5.71 -28.47 -16.35
N ASP A 175 -5.62 -29.36 -17.34
CA ASP A 175 -6.39 -30.62 -17.34
C ASP A 175 -6.04 -31.55 -16.18
N ASP A 176 -4.74 -31.76 -15.89
CA ASP A 176 -4.33 -32.53 -14.71
C ASP A 176 -4.80 -31.85 -13.42
N LEU A 177 -4.63 -30.53 -13.27
CA LEU A 177 -5.09 -29.80 -12.08
C LEU A 177 -6.60 -29.97 -11.85
N ILE A 178 -7.41 -29.78 -12.90
CA ILE A 178 -8.87 -30.00 -12.84
C ILE A 178 -9.18 -31.43 -12.37
N GLN A 179 -8.46 -32.42 -12.88
CA GLN A 179 -8.63 -33.82 -12.48
C GLN A 179 -8.23 -34.06 -11.02
N ARG A 180 -7.11 -33.50 -10.55
CA ARG A 180 -6.68 -33.62 -9.14
C ARG A 180 -7.64 -32.94 -8.16
N ILE A 181 -8.21 -31.80 -8.56
CA ILE A 181 -9.23 -31.11 -7.77
C ILE A 181 -10.51 -31.94 -7.70
N LYS A 182 -10.97 -32.52 -8.83
CA LYS A 182 -12.12 -33.45 -8.84
C LYS A 182 -11.94 -34.62 -7.90
N GLU A 183 -10.77 -35.26 -7.92
CA GLU A 183 -10.44 -36.37 -7.01
C GLU A 183 -10.51 -35.95 -5.54
N THR A 184 -10.00 -34.76 -5.23
CA THR A 184 -9.99 -34.21 -3.87
C THR A 184 -11.40 -33.83 -3.39
N LEU A 185 -12.20 -33.16 -4.22
CA LEU A 185 -13.61 -32.87 -3.91
C LEU A 185 -14.40 -34.17 -3.69
N PHE A 186 -14.14 -35.21 -4.49
CA PHE A 186 -14.76 -36.51 -4.30
C PHE A 186 -14.34 -37.19 -2.99
N TYR A 187 -13.09 -37.04 -2.56
CA TYR A 187 -12.62 -37.55 -1.27
C TYR A 187 -13.36 -36.91 -0.08
N HIS A 188 -13.81 -35.66 -0.22
CA HIS A 188 -14.62 -34.94 0.77
C HIS A 188 -16.14 -35.01 0.53
N LYS A 189 -16.63 -35.81 -0.43
CA LYS A 189 -18.06 -35.86 -0.79
C LYS A 189 -18.98 -36.25 0.36
N ASP A 190 -18.48 -37.03 1.31
CA ASP A 190 -19.21 -37.50 2.49
C ASP A 190 -19.50 -36.38 3.50
N GLN A 191 -18.81 -35.24 3.38
CA GLN A 191 -18.99 -34.06 4.21
C GLN A 191 -20.04 -33.09 3.64
N TRP A 192 -20.48 -33.26 2.39
CA TRP A 192 -21.43 -32.35 1.73
C TRP A 192 -22.87 -32.67 2.11
N HIS A 193 -23.64 -31.64 2.46
CA HIS A 193 -25.05 -31.73 2.81
C HIS A 193 -25.87 -30.69 2.07
N THR A 194 -27.13 -31.02 1.80
CA THR A 194 -28.11 -30.11 1.21
C THR A 194 -29.41 -30.10 1.99
N GLU A 195 -30.06 -28.95 2.02
CA GLU A 195 -31.36 -28.71 2.65
C GLU A 195 -32.27 -27.97 1.67
N PRO A 196 -33.56 -28.33 1.56
CA PRO A 196 -34.49 -27.61 0.69
C PRO A 196 -34.77 -26.20 1.22
N ILE A 197 -34.89 -25.22 0.33
CA ILE A 197 -35.41 -23.89 0.70
C ILE A 197 -36.94 -23.93 0.54
N PRO A 198 -37.72 -23.58 1.59
CA PRO A 198 -39.18 -23.56 1.49
C PRO A 198 -39.65 -22.70 0.32
N ASN A 199 -40.55 -23.23 -0.51
CA ASN A 199 -41.14 -22.56 -1.67
C ASN A 199 -40.12 -22.11 -2.75
N SER A 200 -38.95 -22.73 -2.82
CA SER A 200 -37.95 -22.48 -3.86
C SER A 200 -37.60 -23.79 -4.57
N SER A 201 -37.25 -23.69 -5.87
CA SER A 201 -36.64 -24.79 -6.61
C SER A 201 -35.14 -24.93 -6.31
N ASP A 202 -34.59 -24.04 -5.50
CA ASP A 202 -33.20 -24.07 -5.05
C ASP A 202 -33.06 -24.68 -3.64
N SER A 203 -31.83 -24.92 -3.24
CA SER A 203 -31.47 -25.50 -1.94
C SER A 203 -30.33 -24.72 -1.30
N ILE A 204 -30.20 -24.91 0.01
CA ILE A 204 -29.03 -24.56 0.80
C ILE A 204 -28.09 -25.76 0.78
N GLY A 205 -26.79 -25.51 0.75
CA GLY A 205 -25.79 -26.57 0.86
C GLY A 205 -24.57 -26.09 1.63
N TYR A 206 -23.99 -27.01 2.40
CA TYR A 206 -22.88 -26.73 3.30
C TYR A 206 -22.10 -28.01 3.60
N TYR A 207 -20.87 -27.85 4.06
CA TYR A 207 -20.03 -28.94 4.54
C TYR A 207 -20.12 -29.12 6.06
N LYS A 208 -19.99 -30.37 6.54
CA LYS A 208 -19.84 -30.75 7.95
C LYS A 208 -18.49 -31.41 8.19
N GLU A 209 -17.96 -31.32 9.41
CA GLU A 209 -16.89 -32.21 9.84
C GLU A 209 -17.35 -33.66 9.79
N ARG A 210 -16.42 -34.59 9.52
CA ARG A 210 -16.76 -36.01 9.59
C ARG A 210 -17.03 -36.43 11.04
N ASN A 211 -17.72 -37.56 11.20
CA ASN A 211 -17.91 -38.16 12.52
C ASN A 211 -16.63 -38.88 12.98
N ALA A 212 -15.70 -38.14 13.56
CA ALA A 212 -14.40 -38.63 14.07
C ALA A 212 -14.15 -38.12 15.50
N PRO A 213 -14.87 -38.63 16.52
CA PRO A 213 -14.87 -38.06 17.87
C PRO A 213 -13.54 -38.22 18.63
N ASP A 214 -12.70 -39.18 18.21
CA ASP A 214 -11.38 -39.40 18.82
C ASP A 214 -10.34 -38.39 18.30
N GLU A 215 -10.48 -37.97 17.04
CA GLU A 215 -9.56 -37.03 16.38
C GLU A 215 -10.04 -35.58 16.43
N LEU A 216 -11.36 -35.31 16.40
CA LEU A 216 -11.92 -33.96 16.21
C LEU A 216 -12.58 -33.40 17.46
N LYS A 217 -12.49 -32.07 17.60
CA LYS A 217 -13.19 -31.32 18.66
C LYS A 217 -14.69 -31.24 18.41
N TYR A 218 -15.10 -31.16 17.15
CA TYR A 218 -16.49 -30.93 16.73
C TYR A 218 -16.95 -31.91 15.63
N PRO A 219 -17.01 -33.22 15.92
CA PRO A 219 -17.41 -34.23 14.93
C PRO A 219 -18.86 -34.04 14.48
N ASN A 220 -19.13 -34.21 13.18
CA ASN A 220 -20.46 -34.10 12.57
C ASN A 220 -21.14 -32.71 12.70
N ILE A 221 -20.40 -31.68 13.09
CA ILE A 221 -20.89 -30.30 13.15
C ILE A 221 -20.61 -29.61 11.79
N ILE A 222 -21.49 -28.69 11.39
CA ILE A 222 -21.30 -27.84 10.20
C ILE A 222 -19.94 -27.15 10.23
N LEU A 223 -19.31 -26.83 9.09
CA LEU A 223 -18.07 -26.05 9.12
C LEU A 223 -18.35 -24.54 9.23
N PRO A 224 -17.46 -23.77 9.88
CA PRO A 224 -17.51 -22.30 9.95
C PRO A 224 -17.60 -21.61 8.58
N PHE A 225 -18.09 -20.37 8.55
CA PHE A 225 -18.42 -19.67 7.31
C PHE A 225 -17.20 -19.42 6.41
N ASN A 226 -16.07 -19.05 6.99
CA ASN A 226 -14.82 -18.90 6.26
C ASN A 226 -14.39 -20.22 5.57
N MET A 227 -14.60 -21.37 6.21
CA MET A 227 -14.29 -22.69 5.63
C MET A 227 -15.25 -23.06 4.50
N GLN A 228 -16.54 -22.70 4.62
CA GLN A 228 -17.50 -22.83 3.51
C GLN A 228 -17.07 -21.96 2.32
N SER A 229 -16.68 -20.71 2.60
CA SER A 229 -16.19 -19.77 1.58
C SER A 229 -14.92 -20.30 0.89
N SER A 230 -13.95 -20.85 1.62
CA SER A 230 -12.76 -21.49 1.02
C SER A 230 -13.15 -22.56 -0.02
N ALA A 231 -14.12 -23.43 0.29
CA ALA A 231 -14.61 -24.42 -0.67
C ALA A 231 -15.38 -23.76 -1.83
N GLY A 232 -16.19 -22.74 -1.55
CA GLY A 232 -16.91 -21.95 -2.56
C GLY A 232 -15.98 -21.33 -3.61
N ARG A 233 -14.84 -20.75 -3.19
CA ARG A 233 -13.84 -20.18 -4.11
C ARG A 233 -13.29 -21.21 -5.09
N VAL A 234 -13.04 -22.44 -4.62
CA VAL A 234 -12.61 -23.55 -5.50
C VAL A 234 -13.69 -23.84 -6.55
N LEU A 235 -14.95 -23.93 -6.14
CA LEU A 235 -16.06 -24.24 -7.05
C LEU A 235 -16.31 -23.14 -8.10
N VAL A 236 -16.09 -21.87 -7.76
CA VAL A 236 -16.11 -20.75 -8.73
C VAL A 236 -15.14 -21.03 -9.87
N HIS A 237 -13.89 -21.33 -9.55
CA HIS A 237 -12.89 -21.53 -10.59
C HIS A 237 -13.00 -22.88 -11.29
N MET A 238 -13.50 -23.92 -10.63
CA MET A 238 -13.85 -25.18 -11.29
C MET A 238 -14.98 -24.99 -12.31
N TYR A 239 -16.00 -24.21 -11.98
CA TYR A 239 -17.02 -23.83 -12.96
C TYR A 239 -16.42 -23.04 -14.12
N ARG A 240 -15.60 -22.02 -13.85
CA ARG A 240 -14.93 -21.23 -14.90
C ARG A 240 -14.02 -22.08 -15.80
N ALA A 241 -13.35 -23.08 -15.25
CA ALA A 241 -12.43 -23.92 -16.01
C ALA A 241 -13.14 -24.99 -16.85
N THR A 242 -14.32 -25.45 -16.43
CA THR A 242 -14.98 -26.63 -17.01
C THR A 242 -16.35 -26.37 -17.63
N HIS A 243 -17.00 -25.27 -17.24
CA HIS A 243 -18.41 -24.96 -17.54
C HIS A 243 -19.41 -26.03 -17.08
N ASP A 244 -19.00 -26.93 -16.17
CA ASP A 244 -19.88 -27.99 -15.66
C ASP A 244 -20.89 -27.43 -14.65
N SER A 245 -22.17 -27.63 -14.96
CA SER A 245 -23.31 -27.15 -14.18
C SER A 245 -23.35 -27.67 -12.73
N ILE A 246 -22.64 -28.77 -12.43
CA ILE A 246 -22.58 -29.30 -11.06
C ILE A 246 -21.91 -28.29 -10.11
N TYR A 247 -20.86 -27.60 -10.58
CA TYR A 247 -20.12 -26.64 -9.75
C TYR A 247 -20.92 -25.36 -9.50
N VAL A 248 -21.60 -24.82 -10.53
CA VAL A 248 -22.44 -23.63 -10.34
C VAL A 248 -23.66 -23.91 -9.45
N THR A 249 -24.19 -25.14 -9.53
CA THR A 249 -25.25 -25.59 -8.62
C THR A 249 -24.74 -25.62 -7.18
N GLN A 250 -23.61 -26.27 -6.95
CA GLN A 250 -23.03 -26.44 -5.62
C GLN A 250 -22.57 -25.13 -4.99
N LEU A 251 -21.87 -24.25 -5.74
CA LEU A 251 -21.46 -22.95 -5.22
C LEU A 251 -22.66 -22.05 -4.93
N SER A 252 -23.74 -22.13 -5.72
CA SER A 252 -24.96 -21.37 -5.44
C SER A 252 -25.66 -21.85 -4.17
N GLN A 253 -25.59 -23.16 -3.87
CA GLN A 253 -26.10 -23.71 -2.61
C GLN A 253 -25.29 -23.20 -1.40
N ILE A 254 -23.96 -23.06 -1.54
CA ILE A 254 -23.10 -22.41 -0.53
C ILE A 254 -23.44 -20.92 -0.39
N ALA A 255 -23.63 -20.21 -1.51
CA ALA A 255 -24.03 -18.80 -1.49
C ALA A 255 -25.36 -18.60 -0.76
N ASN A 256 -26.35 -19.46 -1.01
CA ASN A 256 -27.63 -19.46 -0.29
C ASN A 256 -27.41 -19.70 1.21
N PHE A 257 -26.52 -20.64 1.57
CA PHE A 257 -26.14 -20.87 2.96
C PHE A 257 -25.57 -19.61 3.61
N ILE A 258 -24.52 -19.00 3.05
CA ILE A 258 -23.89 -17.79 3.60
C ILE A 258 -24.92 -16.65 3.71
N LYS A 259 -25.67 -16.36 2.64
CA LYS A 259 -26.71 -15.31 2.64
C LYS A 259 -27.77 -15.51 3.72
N SER A 260 -28.17 -16.75 3.98
CA SER A 260 -29.17 -17.07 5.01
C SER A 260 -28.65 -16.88 6.44
N ASN A 261 -27.33 -16.79 6.63
CA ASN A 261 -26.70 -16.60 7.94
C ASN A 261 -25.98 -15.25 8.09
N THR A 262 -26.05 -14.38 7.07
CA THR A 262 -25.62 -12.98 7.14
C THR A 262 -26.84 -12.07 7.28
N GLN A 263 -26.77 -11.09 8.18
CA GLN A 263 -27.81 -10.10 8.39
C GLN A 263 -27.36 -8.74 7.88
N PHE A 264 -28.26 -7.95 7.31
CA PHE A 264 -27.94 -6.61 6.84
C PHE A 264 -28.16 -5.58 7.95
N ASN A 265 -27.18 -4.72 8.19
CA ASN A 265 -27.27 -3.57 9.07
C ASN A 265 -27.68 -2.33 8.25
N PRO A 266 -28.93 -1.85 8.35
CA PRO A 266 -29.38 -0.70 7.57
C PRO A 266 -28.75 0.63 8.01
N THR A 267 -28.25 0.73 9.24
CA THR A 267 -27.61 1.95 9.76
C THR A 267 -26.23 2.16 9.15
N LEU A 268 -25.46 1.09 9.01
CA LEU A 268 -24.11 1.16 8.44
C LEU A 268 -24.05 0.76 6.97
N GLY A 269 -25.14 0.18 6.44
CA GLY A 269 -25.16 -0.43 5.11
C GLY A 269 -24.25 -1.65 5.00
N SER A 270 -23.92 -2.31 6.11
CA SER A 270 -22.96 -3.41 6.20
C SER A 270 -23.61 -4.77 6.42
N ASN A 271 -22.83 -5.86 6.29
CA ASN A 271 -23.23 -7.19 6.71
C ASN A 271 -22.78 -7.49 8.14
N ILE A 272 -23.57 -8.28 8.86
CA ILE A 272 -23.30 -8.77 10.21
C ILE A 272 -23.42 -10.31 10.20
N TRP A 273 -22.47 -11.00 10.82
CA TRP A 273 -22.55 -12.45 11.02
C TRP A 273 -21.68 -12.93 12.19
N THR A 274 -21.99 -14.12 12.69
CA THR A 274 -21.16 -14.87 13.65
C THR A 274 -20.16 -15.77 12.90
N TYR A 275 -19.12 -16.26 13.55
CA TYR A 275 -18.13 -17.18 12.95
C TYR A 275 -18.80 -18.43 12.34
N TRP A 276 -19.84 -18.92 13.01
CA TRP A 276 -20.34 -20.27 12.79
C TRP A 276 -21.82 -20.43 13.08
N LYS A 277 -22.51 -21.28 12.30
CA LYS A 277 -23.89 -21.73 12.56
C LYS A 277 -23.92 -22.92 13.53
N HIS A 278 -23.22 -22.80 14.66
CA HIS A 278 -23.18 -23.82 15.72
C HIS A 278 -23.33 -23.18 17.09
N ASP A 279 -22.67 -22.06 17.30
CA ASP A 279 -22.66 -21.25 18.50
C ASP A 279 -22.77 -19.76 18.13
N ASP A 280 -22.68 -18.89 19.12
CA ASP A 280 -22.69 -17.43 19.00
C ASP A 280 -21.27 -16.84 18.97
N LEU A 281 -20.26 -17.65 18.61
CA LEU A 281 -18.88 -17.17 18.53
C LEU A 281 -18.80 -16.05 17.49
N ARG A 282 -18.22 -14.91 17.90
CA ARG A 282 -18.02 -13.77 17.01
C ARG A 282 -17.14 -14.15 15.83
N GLU A 283 -17.40 -13.55 14.66
CA GLU A 283 -16.47 -13.60 13.54
C GLU A 283 -15.37 -12.57 13.77
N ASP A 284 -14.13 -13.02 13.97
CA ASP A 284 -12.99 -12.11 14.06
C ASP A 284 -12.55 -11.57 12.68
N LEU A 285 -11.74 -10.51 12.70
CA LEU A 285 -11.33 -9.79 11.50
C LEU A 285 -10.60 -10.67 10.47
N SER A 286 -9.77 -11.59 10.94
CA SER A 286 -8.97 -12.49 10.12
C SER A 286 -9.80 -13.57 9.43
N HIS A 287 -10.84 -14.08 10.08
CA HIS A 287 -11.75 -15.06 9.49
C HIS A 287 -12.83 -14.39 8.63
N ALA A 288 -13.31 -13.20 9.03
CA ALA A 288 -14.28 -12.41 8.27
C ALA A 288 -13.82 -12.13 6.84
N ASN A 289 -12.53 -11.82 6.67
CA ASN A 289 -11.94 -11.51 5.37
C ASN A 289 -12.03 -12.70 4.39
N LEU A 290 -11.86 -13.93 4.89
CA LEU A 290 -12.01 -15.17 4.13
C LEU A 290 -13.48 -15.44 3.82
N THR A 291 -14.38 -15.19 4.77
CA THR A 291 -15.82 -15.28 4.56
C THR A 291 -16.26 -14.37 3.39
N ALA A 292 -15.77 -13.13 3.33
CA ALA A 292 -16.08 -12.15 2.29
C ALA A 292 -15.42 -12.43 0.92
N SER A 293 -14.33 -13.20 0.88
CA SER A 293 -13.58 -13.49 -0.36
C SER A 293 -14.37 -14.32 -1.38
N PHE A 294 -15.25 -15.24 -0.95
CA PHE A 294 -16.09 -16.03 -1.86
C PHE A 294 -17.17 -15.19 -2.57
N PRO A 295 -17.96 -14.35 -1.87
CA PRO A 295 -18.82 -13.36 -2.52
C PRO A 295 -18.10 -12.53 -3.58
N TYR A 296 -16.90 -12.03 -3.26
CA TYR A 296 -16.05 -11.30 -4.20
C TYR A 296 -15.74 -12.13 -5.46
N GLU A 297 -15.28 -13.37 -5.31
CA GLU A 297 -14.97 -14.27 -6.43
C GLU A 297 -16.18 -14.47 -7.35
N CYS A 298 -17.36 -14.68 -6.77
CA CYS A 298 -18.60 -14.79 -7.55
C CYS A 298 -18.91 -13.51 -8.34
N ASN A 299 -18.76 -12.34 -7.73
CA ASN A 299 -19.09 -11.08 -8.38
C ASN A 299 -18.04 -10.68 -9.44
N LYS A 300 -16.74 -10.74 -9.10
CA LYS A 300 -15.63 -10.39 -9.99
C LYS A 300 -15.70 -11.13 -11.32
N TYR A 301 -16.04 -12.43 -11.28
CA TYR A 301 -16.10 -13.26 -12.47
C TYR A 301 -17.52 -13.45 -13.02
N GLY A 302 -18.48 -12.64 -12.59
CA GLY A 302 -19.83 -12.60 -13.16
C GLY A 302 -20.57 -13.93 -13.08
N ILE A 303 -20.44 -14.66 -11.96
CA ILE A 303 -21.04 -15.98 -11.81
C ILE A 303 -22.56 -15.87 -11.74
N VAL A 304 -23.23 -16.53 -12.69
CA VAL A 304 -24.69 -16.56 -12.82
C VAL A 304 -25.23 -17.97 -12.70
N LYS A 305 -26.39 -18.14 -12.07
CA LYS A 305 -27.20 -19.36 -12.11
C LYS A 305 -28.57 -19.02 -12.67
N ASN A 306 -28.98 -19.70 -13.73
CA ASN A 306 -30.25 -19.44 -14.43
C ASN A 306 -30.43 -17.96 -14.84
N GLY A 307 -29.35 -17.31 -15.26
CA GLY A 307 -29.36 -15.89 -15.67
C GLY A 307 -29.36 -14.88 -14.51
N ILE A 308 -29.32 -15.34 -13.25
CA ILE A 308 -29.31 -14.47 -12.06
C ILE A 308 -27.92 -14.47 -11.45
N PRO A 309 -27.30 -13.30 -11.18
CA PRO A 309 -26.03 -13.22 -10.46
C PRO A 309 -26.10 -13.88 -9.09
N VAL A 310 -25.13 -14.72 -8.78
CA VAL A 310 -25.03 -15.35 -7.45
C VAL A 310 -24.76 -14.29 -6.38
N TYR A 311 -23.93 -13.28 -6.68
CA TYR A 311 -23.76 -12.08 -5.85
C TYR A 311 -23.75 -10.83 -6.74
N THR A 312 -24.54 -9.81 -6.36
CA THR A 312 -24.60 -8.52 -7.07
C THR A 312 -23.58 -7.52 -6.53
N THR A 313 -23.33 -6.42 -7.25
CA THR A 313 -22.46 -5.33 -6.76
C THR A 313 -22.94 -4.76 -5.43
N SER A 314 -24.24 -4.58 -5.26
CA SER A 314 -24.83 -4.14 -3.97
C SER A 314 -24.59 -5.15 -2.83
N ASN A 315 -24.49 -6.46 -3.13
CA ASN A 315 -24.07 -7.41 -2.10
C ASN A 315 -22.61 -7.19 -1.69
N ILE A 316 -21.72 -6.94 -2.65
CA ILE A 316 -20.30 -6.65 -2.37
C ILE A 316 -20.15 -5.34 -1.62
N GLU A 317 -21.01 -4.37 -1.92
CA GLU A 317 -21.06 -3.09 -1.21
C GLU A 317 -21.23 -3.26 0.29
N ALA A 318 -22.19 -4.12 0.69
CA ALA A 318 -22.41 -4.43 2.09
C ALA A 318 -21.21 -5.14 2.75
N TYR A 319 -20.46 -5.96 2.00
CA TYR A 319 -19.24 -6.58 2.52
C TYR A 319 -18.14 -5.57 2.77
N TYR A 320 -17.80 -4.69 1.81
CA TYR A 320 -16.72 -3.74 2.07
C TYR A 320 -17.10 -2.73 3.17
N LYS A 321 -18.39 -2.33 3.26
CA LYS A 321 -18.90 -1.49 4.35
C LYS A 321 -18.81 -2.16 5.71
N THR A 322 -18.77 -3.49 5.76
CA THR A 322 -18.46 -4.21 7.01
C THR A 322 -17.06 -3.85 7.49
N PHE A 323 -16.09 -3.76 6.60
CA PHE A 323 -14.76 -3.28 6.98
C PHE A 323 -14.74 -1.78 7.24
N THR A 324 -15.18 -0.96 6.28
CA THR A 324 -14.94 0.49 6.30
C THR A 324 -15.87 1.29 7.22
N LYS A 325 -17.01 0.73 7.64
CA LYS A 325 -18.01 1.42 8.50
C LYS A 325 -18.26 0.72 9.83
N ASP A 326 -18.06 -0.59 9.92
CA ASP A 326 -18.25 -1.33 11.18
C ASP A 326 -16.91 -1.64 11.85
N ILE A 327 -15.98 -2.33 11.19
CA ILE A 327 -14.70 -2.75 11.78
C ILE A 327 -13.75 -1.57 11.99
N TYR A 328 -13.56 -0.72 10.98
CA TYR A 328 -12.67 0.43 11.04
C TYR A 328 -13.41 1.60 11.71
N ILE A 329 -12.98 1.97 12.92
CA ILE A 329 -13.66 2.96 13.76
C ILE A 329 -13.14 4.37 13.45
N SER A 330 -11.81 4.51 13.44
CA SER A 330 -11.09 5.76 13.20
C SER A 330 -9.66 5.42 12.73
N PRO A 331 -8.85 6.41 12.33
CA PRO A 331 -7.45 6.18 12.00
C PRO A 331 -6.72 5.28 13.00
N LEU A 332 -6.22 4.14 12.50
CA LEU A 332 -5.50 3.12 13.27
C LEU A 332 -6.27 2.57 14.49
N PHE A 333 -7.61 2.62 14.46
CA PHE A 333 -8.46 2.03 15.50
C PHE A 333 -9.47 1.06 14.88
N ILE A 334 -9.30 -0.23 15.20
CA ILE A 334 -10.06 -1.32 14.57
C ILE A 334 -10.72 -2.23 15.61
N LYS A 335 -11.91 -2.74 15.28
CA LYS A 335 -12.57 -3.80 16.04
C LYS A 335 -11.86 -5.14 15.86
N ASN A 336 -12.00 -6.01 16.85
CA ASN A 336 -11.50 -7.38 16.75
C ASN A 336 -12.30 -8.24 15.76
N GLY A 337 -13.55 -7.87 15.46
CA GLY A 337 -14.44 -8.67 14.62
C GLY A 337 -15.67 -7.92 14.13
N VAL A 338 -16.48 -8.63 13.36
CA VAL A 338 -17.72 -8.12 12.76
C VAL A 338 -18.75 -7.85 13.85
N ASN A 339 -19.26 -6.62 13.87
CA ASN A 339 -20.25 -6.12 14.83
C ASN A 339 -19.86 -6.41 16.29
N TYR A 340 -18.57 -6.32 16.62
CA TYR A 340 -18.03 -6.66 17.92
C TYR A 340 -17.26 -5.49 18.54
N ASN A 341 -17.82 -4.89 19.59
CA ASN A 341 -17.28 -3.65 20.18
C ASN A 341 -16.30 -3.88 21.33
N ASP A 342 -16.14 -5.12 21.78
CA ASP A 342 -15.17 -5.46 22.81
C ASP A 342 -13.82 -5.80 22.15
N GLU A 343 -12.72 -5.72 22.93
CA GLU A 343 -11.38 -6.09 22.46
C GLU A 343 -10.91 -5.27 21.23
N ASN A 344 -11.35 -4.02 21.04
CA ASN A 344 -10.85 -3.20 19.94
C ASN A 344 -9.35 -2.89 20.11
N TRP A 345 -8.63 -2.74 19.00
CA TRP A 345 -7.20 -2.38 19.02
C TRP A 345 -7.00 -0.97 18.49
N ASN A 346 -6.61 -0.08 19.39
CA ASN A 346 -6.01 1.18 18.99
C ASN A 346 -4.53 0.91 18.68
N VAL A 347 -4.25 0.69 17.40
CA VAL A 347 -2.93 0.38 16.87
C VAL A 347 -1.97 1.53 17.15
N LYS A 348 -2.42 2.78 17.01
CA LYS A 348 -1.60 3.98 17.24
C LYS A 348 -0.93 3.99 18.62
N TYR A 349 -1.68 3.64 19.66
CA TYR A 349 -1.18 3.65 21.05
C TYR A 349 -0.80 2.25 21.58
N ASP A 350 -0.86 1.22 20.74
CA ASP A 350 -0.79 -0.19 21.14
C ASP A 350 -1.70 -0.55 22.32
N VAL A 351 -2.91 0.03 22.34
CA VAL A 351 -3.88 -0.21 23.40
C VAL A 351 -4.89 -1.24 22.91
N VAL A 352 -4.83 -2.42 23.53
CA VAL A 352 -5.86 -3.46 23.44
C VAL A 352 -6.41 -3.66 24.85
N PRO A 353 -7.73 -3.81 25.05
CA PRO A 353 -8.33 -4.16 26.33
C PRO A 353 -7.61 -5.33 27.01
N SER A 354 -7.61 -5.33 28.34
CA SER A 354 -6.92 -6.34 29.15
C SER A 354 -7.55 -7.74 28.95
N ASN A 355 -6.90 -8.54 28.11
CA ASN A 355 -6.88 -10.02 28.04
C ASN A 355 -8.24 -10.75 27.87
N PRO A 356 -8.43 -11.48 26.77
CA PRO A 356 -8.86 -12.86 26.87
C PRO A 356 -7.62 -13.75 27.02
N THR A 357 -7.69 -14.69 27.94
CA THR A 357 -6.63 -15.60 28.42
C THR A 357 -5.96 -16.53 27.39
N VAL A 358 -6.05 -16.26 26.07
CA VAL A 358 -5.64 -17.20 25.02
C VAL A 358 -4.84 -16.50 23.91
N ARG A 359 -3.61 -16.97 23.67
CA ARG A 359 -2.74 -16.53 22.58
C ARG A 359 -3.10 -17.24 21.26
N PRO A 360 -2.84 -16.62 20.08
CA PRO A 360 -2.18 -15.31 19.91
C PRO A 360 -3.17 -14.14 19.76
N ARG A 361 -3.02 -13.15 20.66
CA ARG A 361 -3.82 -11.91 20.77
C ARG A 361 -3.98 -11.15 19.45
N TYR A 362 -2.93 -11.11 18.63
CA TYR A 362 -2.90 -10.37 17.37
C TYR A 362 -3.29 -11.20 16.14
N GLY A 363 -3.38 -12.53 16.28
CA GLY A 363 -3.69 -13.44 15.17
C GLY A 363 -5.09 -13.25 14.57
N THR A 364 -5.97 -12.55 15.28
CA THR A 364 -7.34 -12.22 14.85
C THR A 364 -7.44 -10.94 14.04
N TYR A 365 -6.41 -10.07 14.02
CA TYR A 365 -6.45 -8.76 13.34
C TYR A 365 -5.87 -8.69 11.91
N PRO A 366 -5.29 -9.74 11.29
CA PRO A 366 -4.88 -9.66 9.88
C PRO A 366 -5.99 -9.16 8.95
N ALA A 367 -5.76 -8.01 8.31
CA ALA A 367 -6.74 -7.36 7.44
C ALA A 367 -6.49 -7.54 5.93
N TYR A 368 -5.37 -8.10 5.51
CA TYR A 368 -4.91 -8.02 4.11
C TYR A 368 -5.89 -8.59 3.07
N MET A 369 -6.67 -9.64 3.39
CA MET A 369 -7.61 -10.20 2.40
C MET A 369 -8.83 -9.31 2.13
N TRP A 370 -9.09 -8.30 2.96
CA TRP A 370 -10.11 -7.29 2.66
C TRP A 370 -9.78 -6.49 1.40
N LEU A 371 -8.50 -6.40 1.01
CA LEU A 371 -8.04 -5.72 -0.20
C LEU A 371 -8.69 -6.26 -1.48
N TYR A 372 -9.20 -7.50 -1.49
CA TYR A 372 -10.01 -7.98 -2.61
C TYR A 372 -11.16 -7.05 -2.94
N LEU A 373 -11.74 -6.39 -1.94
CA LEU A 373 -12.88 -5.50 -2.08
C LEU A 373 -12.50 -4.07 -2.48
N SER A 374 -11.21 -3.72 -2.60
CA SER A 374 -10.75 -2.34 -2.88
C SER A 374 -11.17 -1.81 -4.26
N LYS A 375 -11.68 -2.65 -5.16
CA LYS A 375 -12.25 -2.21 -6.45
C LYS A 375 -13.73 -1.83 -6.37
N TYR A 376 -14.37 -2.12 -5.25
CA TYR A 376 -15.81 -1.99 -5.07
C TYR A 376 -16.18 -0.94 -4.02
N ASP A 377 -15.21 -0.56 -3.19
CA ASP A 377 -15.43 0.44 -2.17
C ASP A 377 -15.37 1.86 -2.76
N ASP A 378 -15.52 2.86 -1.90
CA ASP A 378 -15.35 4.26 -2.26
C ASP A 378 -13.85 4.61 -2.48
N GLU A 379 -13.02 3.67 -2.93
CA GLU A 379 -11.56 3.78 -3.15
C GLU A 379 -10.73 4.09 -1.88
N THR A 380 -11.31 3.89 -0.69
CA THR A 380 -10.69 4.18 0.62
C THR A 380 -10.07 2.95 1.31
N LEU A 381 -10.53 1.75 0.97
CA LEU A 381 -10.22 0.51 1.66
C LEU A 381 -8.76 0.13 1.47
N TYR A 382 -8.22 0.36 0.27
CA TYR A 382 -6.81 0.17 0.00
C TYR A 382 -5.96 1.01 0.95
N GLN A 383 -6.16 2.33 0.96
CA GLN A 383 -5.40 3.23 1.83
C GLN A 383 -5.61 2.93 3.32
N THR A 384 -6.80 2.51 3.71
CA THR A 384 -7.09 2.10 5.10
C THR A 384 -6.25 0.89 5.53
N VAL A 385 -6.21 -0.16 4.71
CA VAL A 385 -5.47 -1.39 5.01
C VAL A 385 -3.96 -1.15 4.86
N ALA A 386 -3.54 -0.31 3.90
CA ALA A 386 -2.16 0.09 3.69
C ALA A 386 -1.60 0.85 4.91
N ASP A 387 -2.34 1.83 5.42
CA ASP A 387 -1.98 2.61 6.62
C ASP A 387 -1.82 1.70 7.85
N LEU A 388 -2.76 0.76 8.06
CA LEU A 388 -2.63 -0.26 9.11
C LEU A 388 -1.35 -1.09 8.96
N GLN A 389 -1.04 -1.57 7.75
CA GLN A 389 0.14 -2.40 7.50
C GLN A 389 1.46 -1.63 7.64
N ALA A 390 1.45 -0.33 7.37
CA ALA A 390 2.61 0.53 7.52
C ALA A 390 2.84 1.00 8.96
N ALA A 391 1.82 0.93 9.83
CA ALA A 391 1.91 1.35 11.23
C ALA A 391 2.77 0.40 12.08
N LYS A 392 3.69 0.98 12.87
CA LYS A 392 4.67 0.25 13.69
C LYS A 392 4.09 -0.85 14.57
N HIS A 393 3.13 -0.50 15.42
CA HIS A 393 2.53 -1.46 16.33
C HIS A 393 1.81 -2.61 15.61
N TYR A 394 1.36 -2.38 14.38
CA TYR A 394 0.77 -3.42 13.55
C TYR A 394 1.84 -4.37 12.99
N TYR A 395 2.86 -3.86 12.29
CA TYR A 395 3.88 -4.71 11.68
C TYR A 395 4.82 -5.39 12.68
N ASP A 396 4.99 -4.83 13.89
CA ASP A 396 5.73 -5.47 14.98
C ASP A 396 4.95 -6.66 15.58
N SER A 397 3.63 -6.64 15.47
CA SER A 397 2.73 -7.64 16.08
C SER A 397 2.20 -8.67 15.07
N ILE A 398 2.15 -8.31 13.79
CA ILE A 398 1.58 -9.10 12.69
C ILE A 398 2.58 -9.13 11.54
N THR A 399 2.85 -10.31 11.01
CA THR A 399 3.73 -10.47 9.86
C THR A 399 3.08 -9.90 8.59
N VAL A 400 3.60 -8.77 8.10
CA VAL A 400 3.13 -8.08 6.89
C VAL A 400 4.05 -8.39 5.71
N ASP A 401 5.31 -7.93 5.76
CA ASP A 401 6.22 -7.96 4.60
C ASP A 401 6.78 -9.35 4.27
N GLU A 402 6.85 -10.25 5.25
CA GLU A 402 7.26 -11.64 5.02
C GLU A 402 6.11 -12.50 4.50
N SER A 403 4.92 -11.93 4.32
CA SER A 403 3.76 -12.59 3.73
C SER A 403 3.68 -12.28 2.25
N SER A 404 4.01 -13.26 1.41
CA SER A 404 3.93 -13.11 -0.05
C SER A 404 2.51 -12.75 -0.52
N ILE A 405 1.47 -13.28 0.15
CA ILE A 405 0.08 -12.98 -0.21
C ILE A 405 -0.29 -11.53 0.12
N THR A 406 0.23 -10.99 1.21
CA THR A 406 0.02 -9.58 1.57
C THR A 406 0.60 -8.67 0.49
N LEU A 407 1.87 -8.86 0.11
CA LEU A 407 2.51 -8.07 -0.95
C LEU A 407 1.83 -8.22 -2.31
N ALA A 408 1.40 -9.44 -2.67
CA ALA A 408 0.70 -9.67 -3.93
C ALA A 408 -0.67 -8.96 -3.98
N LEU A 409 -1.39 -8.90 -2.86
CA LEU A 409 -2.65 -8.16 -2.76
C LEU A 409 -2.40 -6.65 -2.82
N MET A 410 -1.41 -6.14 -2.09
CA MET A 410 -1.03 -4.72 -2.16
C MET A 410 -0.67 -4.32 -3.61
N SER A 411 0.16 -5.10 -4.30
CA SER A 411 0.50 -4.86 -5.72
C SER A 411 -0.69 -4.95 -6.67
N ASN A 412 -1.71 -5.76 -6.35
CA ASN A 412 -2.88 -5.92 -7.22
C ASN A 412 -3.83 -4.71 -7.18
N PHE A 413 -3.87 -4.02 -6.04
CA PHE A 413 -4.86 -2.98 -5.73
C PHE A 413 -4.25 -1.61 -5.46
N GLU A 414 -2.93 -1.45 -5.51
CA GLU A 414 -2.28 -0.14 -5.54
C GLU A 414 -2.79 0.69 -6.73
N ASN A 415 -2.87 2.00 -6.51
CA ASN A 415 -3.41 2.96 -7.46
C ASN A 415 -2.36 4.03 -7.78
N LEU A 416 -2.23 5.07 -6.96
CA LEU A 416 -1.35 6.20 -7.23
C LEU A 416 -0.17 6.25 -6.26
N ILE A 417 -0.44 6.15 -4.95
CA ILE A 417 0.59 6.25 -3.92
C ILE A 417 0.43 5.18 -2.85
N VAL A 418 1.54 4.78 -2.23
CA VAL A 418 1.59 3.72 -1.22
C VAL A 418 2.37 4.17 0.01
N PRO A 419 1.86 3.94 1.24
CA PRO A 419 2.58 4.32 2.45
C PRO A 419 3.83 3.45 2.61
N VAL A 420 4.98 4.08 2.82
CA VAL A 420 6.30 3.40 2.95
C VAL A 420 6.92 3.59 4.32
N ASN A 421 6.72 4.76 4.94
CA ASN A 421 7.16 5.05 6.30
C ASN A 421 6.04 5.74 7.08
N THR A 422 5.88 5.35 8.35
CA THR A 422 4.90 5.98 9.25
C THR A 422 5.48 6.19 10.65
N ASP A 423 5.10 7.29 11.28
CA ASP A 423 5.33 7.53 12.70
C ASP A 423 4.07 8.18 13.29
N HIS A 424 3.59 7.65 14.42
CA HIS A 424 2.41 8.14 15.12
C HIS A 424 2.71 8.50 16.58
N LYS A 425 3.97 8.84 16.89
CA LYS A 425 4.40 9.22 18.24
C LYS A 425 3.81 10.56 18.72
N TYR A 426 3.34 11.43 17.82
CA TYR A 426 2.80 12.73 18.18
C TYR A 426 1.28 12.67 18.45
N GLY A 427 0.79 13.62 19.25
CA GLY A 427 -0.61 13.72 19.65
C GLY A 427 -1.51 14.39 18.61
N GLU A 428 -2.82 14.21 18.76
CA GLU A 428 -3.85 14.82 17.90
C GLU A 428 -3.88 16.36 18.00
N ASP A 429 -3.30 16.91 19.08
CA ASP A 429 -3.14 18.35 19.29
C ASP A 429 -1.83 18.89 18.70
N SER A 430 -1.13 18.14 17.82
CA SER A 430 0.19 18.57 17.31
C SER A 430 0.15 19.95 16.66
N ASP A 431 -0.94 20.29 15.97
CA ASP A 431 -1.12 21.56 15.27
C ASP A 431 0.04 21.86 14.31
N TRP A 432 0.27 20.94 13.37
CA TRP A 432 1.29 21.06 12.32
C TRP A 432 1.06 22.31 11.47
N ARG A 433 2.15 23.04 11.18
CA ARG A 433 2.08 24.31 10.43
C ARG A 433 2.94 24.35 9.19
N GLY A 434 3.92 23.47 9.04
CA GLY A 434 4.75 23.43 7.85
C GLY A 434 5.63 22.20 7.78
N ILE A 435 5.96 21.83 6.54
CA ILE A 435 6.91 20.80 6.19
C ILE A 435 7.65 21.24 4.92
N ALA A 436 8.95 20.95 4.83
CA ALA A 436 9.75 21.22 3.63
C ALA A 436 10.88 20.20 3.48
N LYS A 437 11.24 19.88 2.23
CA LYS A 437 12.42 19.08 1.89
C LYS A 437 13.71 19.90 1.97
N GLY A 438 14.84 19.25 2.22
CA GLY A 438 16.17 19.87 2.16
C GLY A 438 17.26 18.92 2.66
N ASN A 439 18.51 19.23 2.33
CA ASN A 439 19.69 18.50 2.81
C ASN A 439 20.20 19.14 4.10
N PHE A 440 20.05 18.43 5.22
CA PHE A 440 20.28 18.97 6.56
C PHE A 440 21.52 18.39 7.25
N ASP A 441 22.08 17.28 6.76
CA ASP A 441 23.22 16.61 7.39
C ASP A 441 24.44 16.34 6.48
N VAL A 442 24.48 16.98 5.30
CA VAL A 442 25.63 17.03 4.37
C VAL A 442 25.90 15.71 3.63
N ASP A 443 24.99 14.74 3.68
CA ASP A 443 25.03 13.66 2.69
C ASP A 443 24.43 14.11 1.34
N ASN A 444 24.06 13.21 0.44
CA ASN A 444 23.44 13.59 -0.83
C ASN A 444 21.95 13.26 -0.87
N ASP A 445 21.42 12.71 0.21
CA ASP A 445 20.02 12.35 0.34
C ASP A 445 19.28 13.59 0.86
N GLU A 446 17.99 13.69 0.56
CA GLU A 446 17.17 14.74 1.15
C GLU A 446 16.54 14.26 2.45
N GLU A 447 16.32 15.20 3.36
CA GLU A 447 15.53 15.07 4.57
C GLU A 447 14.36 16.04 4.53
N PHE A 448 13.53 16.02 5.57
CA PHE A 448 12.46 17.01 5.72
C PHE A 448 12.47 17.64 7.10
N VAL A 449 12.09 18.91 7.15
CA VAL A 449 11.91 19.67 8.38
C VAL A 449 10.42 19.87 8.64
N VAL A 450 10.00 19.77 9.90
CA VAL A 450 8.62 19.99 10.33
C VAL A 450 8.54 21.11 11.37
N ILE A 451 7.42 21.82 11.40
CA ILE A 451 7.12 22.81 12.45
C ILE A 451 5.68 22.70 12.94
N ARG A 452 5.48 22.95 14.23
CA ARG A 452 4.15 22.92 14.85
C ARG A 452 3.94 23.99 15.92
N ASN A 453 2.68 24.35 16.14
CA ASN A 453 2.30 25.42 17.08
C ASN A 453 2.10 24.93 18.51
N SER A 454 1.82 23.65 18.73
CA SER A 454 1.51 23.11 20.07
C SER A 454 2.61 23.35 21.10
N ASP A 455 3.87 23.30 20.67
CA ASP A 455 5.05 23.54 21.51
C ASP A 455 6.20 24.28 20.80
N GLY A 456 5.99 24.72 19.55
CA GLY A 456 7.02 25.39 18.76
C GLY A 456 8.17 24.48 18.34
N LEU A 457 7.96 23.16 18.28
CA LEU A 457 8.95 22.20 17.80
C LEU A 457 9.30 22.46 16.33
N ILE A 458 10.59 22.56 16.06
CA ILE A 458 11.22 22.43 14.75
C ILE A 458 12.15 21.21 14.81
N GLU A 459 11.93 20.26 13.91
CA GLU A 459 12.64 18.98 13.88
C GLU A 459 12.95 18.58 12.44
N THR A 460 14.16 18.10 12.18
CA THR A 460 14.58 17.55 10.88
C THR A 460 14.59 16.03 10.94
N LEU A 461 14.06 15.36 9.93
CA LEU A 461 13.77 13.93 9.91
C LEU A 461 14.20 13.29 8.58
N GLU A 462 14.69 12.06 8.66
CA GLU A 462 14.98 11.20 7.50
C GLU A 462 14.23 9.85 7.63
N PRO A 463 13.90 9.16 6.52
CA PRO A 463 13.37 7.81 6.56
C PRO A 463 14.33 6.82 7.22
N HIS A 464 13.86 6.06 8.20
CA HIS A 464 14.68 5.02 8.84
C HIS A 464 13.83 3.87 9.39
N ASN A 465 14.13 2.62 8.97
CA ASN A 465 13.46 1.40 9.43
C ASN A 465 11.92 1.49 9.45
N LYS A 466 11.31 1.91 8.32
CA LYS A 466 9.86 2.16 8.14
C LYS A 466 9.24 3.27 9.02
N GLY A 467 10.05 3.96 9.82
CA GLY A 467 9.66 5.17 10.52
C GLY A 467 10.57 6.32 10.10
N PHE A 468 10.83 7.23 11.03
CA PHE A 468 11.73 8.36 10.85
C PHE A 468 12.70 8.46 12.03
N ARG A 469 13.88 9.02 11.78
CA ARG A 469 14.82 9.42 12.83
C ARG A 469 15.22 10.88 12.65
N SER A 470 15.54 11.56 13.74
CA SER A 470 15.99 12.94 13.69
C SER A 470 17.43 12.99 13.18
N VAL A 471 17.71 13.91 12.25
CA VAL A 471 19.08 14.13 11.74
C VAL A 471 19.83 15.21 12.53
N THR A 472 19.10 16.13 13.17
CA THR A 472 19.66 17.14 14.09
C THR A 472 19.00 17.09 15.46
N ASN A 473 19.56 17.85 16.41
CA ASN A 473 18.90 18.16 17.66
C ASN A 473 17.75 19.15 17.42
N ASN A 474 16.58 18.77 17.90
CA ASN A 474 15.35 19.54 17.76
C ASN A 474 15.46 20.92 18.44
N LYS A 475 14.78 21.92 17.85
CA LYS A 475 14.62 23.24 18.44
C LYS A 475 13.21 23.43 18.96
N LEU A 476 13.08 23.95 20.18
CA LEU A 476 11.80 24.33 20.77
C LEU A 476 11.74 25.86 20.89
N TYR A 477 10.72 26.46 20.28
CA TYR A 477 10.41 27.88 20.49
C TYR A 477 9.48 28.08 21.69
N SER A 478 10.04 28.59 22.79
CA SER A 478 9.23 29.04 23.92
C SER A 478 8.46 30.32 23.56
N GLY A 479 7.15 30.34 23.76
CA GLY A 479 6.31 31.51 23.53
C GLY A 479 5.00 31.17 22.82
N VAL A 480 4.13 32.16 22.65
CA VAL A 480 2.90 32.01 21.86
C VAL A 480 3.21 32.39 20.42
N ASN A 481 3.65 31.44 19.61
CA ASN A 481 3.87 31.65 18.18
C ASN A 481 2.62 31.26 17.37
N ASN A 482 2.46 31.87 16.20
CA ASN A 482 1.45 31.52 15.22
C ASN A 482 2.17 31.23 13.90
N TRP A 483 2.89 30.10 13.89
CA TRP A 483 3.59 29.64 12.70
C TRP A 483 2.59 29.41 11.58
N LYS A 484 2.93 29.88 10.39
CA LYS A 484 2.14 29.72 9.16
C LYS A 484 2.79 28.78 8.15
N GLY A 485 4.03 28.39 8.38
CA GLY A 485 4.79 27.53 7.50
C GLY A 485 6.29 27.67 7.70
N LEU A 486 7.01 26.85 6.98
CA LEU A 486 8.44 26.96 6.76
C LEU A 486 8.76 26.58 5.31
N ALA A 487 9.97 26.91 4.87
CA ALA A 487 10.58 26.36 3.68
C ALA A 487 12.07 26.09 3.98
N ALA A 488 12.71 25.32 3.13
CA ALA A 488 14.12 25.06 3.22
C ALA A 488 14.77 25.14 1.84
N GLY A 489 16.04 25.56 1.81
CA GLY A 489 16.79 25.78 0.59
C GLY A 489 18.23 26.21 0.87
N ASP A 490 19.11 26.08 -0.13
CA ASP A 490 20.50 26.53 -0.09
C ASP A 490 20.59 28.06 -0.27
N PHE A 491 20.25 28.78 0.80
CA PHE A 491 20.26 30.24 0.81
C PHE A 491 21.70 30.80 0.78
N PHE A 492 22.71 30.01 1.19
CA PHE A 492 24.09 30.48 1.31
C PHE A 492 24.99 30.07 0.13
N GLY A 493 24.54 29.15 -0.72
CA GLY A 493 25.31 28.58 -1.84
C GLY A 493 26.39 27.61 -1.36
N ASP A 494 26.15 26.90 -0.24
CA ASP A 494 27.08 25.92 0.34
C ASP A 494 26.61 24.46 0.18
N ASN A 495 25.59 24.22 -0.65
CA ASN A 495 24.90 22.95 -0.91
C ASN A 495 24.26 22.34 0.35
N LYS A 496 24.01 23.13 1.39
CA LYS A 496 23.23 22.71 2.55
C LYS A 496 21.96 23.52 2.61
N SER A 497 20.88 22.88 3.02
CA SER A 497 19.63 23.58 3.21
C SER A 497 19.61 24.29 4.56
N GLU A 498 19.32 25.58 4.55
CA GLU A 498 18.86 26.33 5.72
C GLU A 498 17.33 26.36 5.77
N ILE A 499 16.78 26.73 6.94
CA ILE A 499 15.33 26.73 7.17
C ILE A 499 14.87 28.17 7.38
N ILE A 500 13.79 28.56 6.72
CA ILE A 500 13.12 29.84 6.96
C ILE A 500 11.68 29.57 7.42
N ALA A 501 11.29 30.08 8.59
CA ALA A 501 9.95 29.93 9.16
C ALA A 501 9.22 31.27 9.20
N LEU A 502 7.89 31.23 9.06
CA LEU A 502 7.03 32.42 9.04
C LEU A 502 6.08 32.44 10.24
N ASN A 503 6.15 33.51 11.01
CA ASN A 503 5.34 33.74 12.20
C ASN A 503 4.37 34.91 11.97
N ASP A 504 3.06 34.64 12.07
CA ASP A 504 2.01 35.67 11.97
C ASP A 504 1.59 36.13 13.37
N HIS A 505 2.55 36.71 14.08
CA HIS A 505 2.37 37.08 15.46
C HIS A 505 1.60 38.42 15.60
N PRO A 506 0.77 38.62 16.65
CA PRO A 506 0.11 39.90 16.88
C PRO A 506 1.06 41.06 17.23
N ASP A 507 2.19 40.77 17.88
CA ASP A 507 3.29 41.73 18.10
C ASP A 507 4.17 41.83 16.85
N ALA A 508 4.28 43.04 16.30
CA ALA A 508 5.09 43.33 15.13
C ALA A 508 6.58 42.99 15.30
N ASN A 509 7.11 43.02 16.54
CA ASN A 509 8.51 42.66 16.80
C ASN A 509 8.78 41.15 16.64
N GLU A 510 7.73 40.33 16.66
CA GLU A 510 7.83 38.88 16.47
C GLU A 510 7.19 38.41 15.16
N ASN A 511 6.39 39.26 14.49
CA ASN A 511 5.76 38.95 13.20
C ASN A 511 6.75 39.11 12.04
N GLY A 512 7.01 38.02 11.32
CA GLY A 512 7.92 38.02 10.17
C GLY A 512 8.65 36.68 9.98
N PHE A 513 9.84 36.77 9.37
CA PHE A 513 10.64 35.61 8.96
C PHE A 513 11.75 35.29 9.97
N TYR A 514 11.99 33.99 10.19
CA TYR A 514 13.00 33.47 11.10
C TYR A 514 13.91 32.55 10.30
N LEU A 515 15.20 32.88 10.23
CA LEU A 515 16.19 32.09 9.51
C LEU A 515 16.97 31.22 10.49
N PHE A 516 17.05 29.93 10.18
CA PHE A 516 17.78 28.93 10.93
C PHE A 516 18.84 28.27 10.08
N LYS A 517 19.98 27.97 10.71
CA LYS A 517 21.05 27.15 10.12
C LYS A 517 21.37 25.98 11.03
N ILE A 518 21.84 24.91 10.42
CA ILE A 518 22.32 23.74 11.14
C ILE A 518 23.80 23.91 11.42
N GLU A 519 24.17 23.98 12.69
CA GLU A 519 25.55 24.09 13.14
C GLU A 519 25.80 23.11 14.29
N ASN A 520 26.88 22.33 14.21
CA ASN A 520 27.24 21.33 15.23
C ASN A 520 26.08 20.38 15.60
N ASN A 521 25.27 19.98 14.60
CA ASN A 521 24.09 19.14 14.77
C ASN A 521 22.91 19.81 15.50
N ASP A 522 22.94 21.13 15.71
CA ASP A 522 21.84 21.89 16.32
C ASP A 522 21.17 22.81 15.29
N ILE A 523 19.84 22.98 15.42
CA ILE A 523 19.11 24.01 14.67
C ILE A 523 19.24 25.36 15.42
N ILE A 524 19.98 26.30 14.84
CA ILE A 524 20.34 27.60 15.44
C ILE A 524 19.61 28.73 14.71
N GLU A 525 18.95 29.62 15.47
CA GLU A 525 18.39 30.87 14.90
C GLU A 525 19.55 31.79 14.54
N GLN A 526 19.68 32.13 13.26
CA GLN A 526 20.70 33.04 12.76
C GLN A 526 20.21 34.48 12.75
N ALA A 527 18.97 34.68 12.31
CA ALA A 527 18.40 36.01 12.18
C ALA A 527 16.86 36.00 12.24
N LYS A 528 16.30 37.16 12.61
CA LYS A 528 14.87 37.46 12.51
C LYS A 528 14.66 38.71 11.66
N TYR A 529 13.66 38.67 10.79
CA TYR A 529 13.24 39.77 9.94
C TYR A 529 11.78 40.08 10.25
N THR A 530 11.59 40.92 11.27
CA THR A 530 10.27 41.26 11.80
C THR A 530 9.95 42.76 11.60
N GLY A 531 8.79 43.20 12.08
CA GLY A 531 8.27 44.55 11.92
C GLY A 531 6.97 44.60 11.11
N TYR A 532 6.42 43.44 10.74
CA TYR A 532 5.16 43.33 10.02
C TYR A 532 3.97 43.56 10.97
N GLY A 533 2.90 44.18 10.46
CA GLY A 533 1.75 44.54 11.29
C GLY A 533 0.94 43.33 11.76
N ALA A 534 0.20 43.49 12.86
CA ALA A 534 -0.66 42.46 13.45
C ALA A 534 -1.77 41.92 12.52
N GLN A 535 -2.02 42.59 11.39
CA GLN A 535 -3.01 42.23 10.38
C GLN A 535 -2.36 41.69 9.11
N SER A 536 -1.12 41.19 9.17
CA SER A 536 -0.44 40.69 7.96
C SER A 536 -1.19 39.53 7.32
N GLU A 537 -1.84 38.67 8.12
CA GLU A 537 -2.61 37.51 7.63
C GLU A 537 -1.76 36.63 6.70
N TRP A 538 -0.54 36.33 7.15
CA TRP A 538 0.36 35.46 6.42
C TRP A 538 -0.27 34.09 6.18
N VAL A 539 -0.05 33.57 4.98
CA VAL A 539 -0.54 32.25 4.57
C VAL A 539 0.54 31.21 4.72
N GLY A 540 1.73 31.49 4.17
CA GLY A 540 2.84 30.56 4.10
C GLY A 540 3.96 31.15 3.25
N LEU A 541 5.00 30.34 3.05
CA LEU A 541 6.15 30.67 2.22
C LEU A 541 6.67 29.41 1.52
N THR A 542 7.44 29.59 0.45
CA THR A 542 8.14 28.50 -0.25
C THR A 542 9.52 28.98 -0.69
N ALA A 543 10.45 28.05 -0.90
CA ALA A 543 11.81 28.32 -1.36
C ALA A 543 12.06 27.61 -2.69
N GLY A 544 12.98 28.14 -3.48
CA GLY A 544 13.31 27.59 -4.78
C GLY A 544 14.18 28.53 -5.61
N ASN A 545 14.56 28.09 -6.80
CA ASN A 545 15.36 28.86 -7.74
C ASN A 545 14.46 29.78 -8.59
N PHE A 546 14.16 30.97 -8.07
CA PHE A 546 13.30 31.94 -8.79
C PHE A 546 14.10 32.98 -9.60
N ILE A 547 15.19 33.51 -9.02
CA ILE A 547 15.94 34.66 -9.55
C ILE A 547 17.44 34.39 -9.61
N SER A 548 18.01 33.90 -8.52
CA SER A 548 19.46 34.02 -8.26
C SER A 548 20.32 32.99 -8.98
N GLY A 549 19.73 32.04 -9.71
CA GLY A 549 20.42 31.19 -10.68
C GLY A 549 21.53 30.36 -10.05
N GLY A 550 21.24 29.73 -8.90
CA GLY A 550 22.14 28.81 -8.20
C GLY A 550 22.17 28.95 -6.68
N LYS A 551 21.47 29.93 -6.10
CA LYS A 551 21.08 29.91 -4.67
C LYS A 551 19.57 29.84 -4.61
N ASP A 552 19.05 29.40 -3.48
CA ASP A 552 17.61 29.45 -3.27
C ASP A 552 17.16 30.85 -2.86
N ASP A 553 16.08 31.29 -3.47
CA ASP A 553 15.30 32.45 -3.13
C ASP A 553 14.07 32.00 -2.33
N PHE A 554 13.25 32.94 -1.86
CA PHE A 554 11.99 32.55 -1.24
C PHE A 554 10.86 33.52 -1.56
N VAL A 555 9.65 32.97 -1.49
CA VAL A 555 8.41 33.67 -1.76
C VAL A 555 7.51 33.58 -0.54
N ALA A 556 6.89 34.68 -0.15
CA ALA A 556 5.92 34.72 0.94
C ALA A 556 4.59 35.31 0.45
N VAL A 557 3.48 34.81 0.99
CA VAL A 557 2.14 35.21 0.57
C VAL A 557 1.28 35.57 1.76
N ARG A 558 0.45 36.62 1.61
CA ARG A 558 -0.46 37.06 2.67
C ARG A 558 -1.83 37.45 2.13
N ASN A 559 -2.86 37.24 2.95
CA ASN A 559 -4.25 37.51 2.57
C ASN A 559 -4.69 38.96 2.78
N PHE A 560 -3.97 39.73 3.60
CA PHE A 560 -4.32 41.13 3.92
C PHE A 560 -4.50 42.00 2.67
N ASP A 561 -3.56 41.90 1.74
CA ASP A 561 -3.54 42.63 0.47
C ASP A 561 -3.48 41.72 -0.76
N LYS A 562 -3.47 40.40 -0.56
CA LYS A 562 -3.40 39.38 -1.63
C LYS A 562 -2.18 39.56 -2.52
N GLU A 563 -1.04 39.82 -1.89
CA GLU A 563 0.23 40.00 -2.57
C GLU A 563 1.15 38.79 -2.38
N ILE A 564 1.95 38.54 -3.42
CA ILE A 564 3.08 37.61 -3.40
C ILE A 564 4.37 38.42 -3.38
N PHE A 565 5.19 38.20 -2.36
CA PHE A 565 6.46 38.89 -2.17
C PHE A 565 7.60 37.95 -2.57
N VAL A 566 8.38 38.36 -3.57
CA VAL A 566 9.56 37.62 -4.02
C VAL A 566 10.80 38.22 -3.38
N TYR A 567 11.50 37.41 -2.59
CA TYR A 567 12.72 37.81 -1.89
C TYR A 567 13.93 37.08 -2.45
N GLN A 568 14.99 37.84 -2.70
CA GLN A 568 16.32 37.28 -2.93
C GLN A 568 17.08 37.24 -1.61
N PHE A 569 17.75 36.12 -1.33
CA PHE A 569 18.65 36.04 -0.17
C PHE A 569 20.10 36.27 -0.58
N ASN A 570 20.70 37.36 -0.09
CA ASN A 570 22.06 37.74 -0.47
C ASN A 570 23.17 37.12 0.42
N GLY A 571 22.83 36.09 1.22
CA GLY A 571 23.74 35.48 2.19
C GLY A 571 23.81 36.20 3.54
N THR A 572 23.05 37.28 3.75
CA THR A 572 22.97 37.95 5.06
C THR A 572 21.56 38.36 5.43
N THR A 573 20.78 38.87 4.48
CA THR A 573 19.41 39.37 4.74
C THR A 573 18.51 39.12 3.52
N PRO A 574 17.21 38.84 3.71
CA PRO A 574 16.22 38.90 2.65
C PRO A 574 16.14 40.30 2.04
N GLN A 575 16.12 40.36 0.71
CA GLN A 575 15.91 41.58 -0.06
C GLN A 575 14.65 41.42 -0.88
N LEU A 576 13.65 42.27 -0.64
CA LEU A 576 12.44 42.28 -1.45
C LEU A 576 12.80 42.73 -2.87
N VAL A 577 12.55 41.85 -3.85
CA VAL A 577 12.75 42.14 -5.26
C VAL A 577 11.48 42.74 -5.85
N HIS A 578 10.34 42.10 -5.60
CA HIS A 578 9.04 42.54 -6.10
C HIS A 578 7.89 42.15 -5.17
N ALA A 579 6.85 42.98 -5.14
CA ALA A 579 5.56 42.66 -4.54
C ALA A 579 4.52 42.59 -5.65
N ASN A 580 3.88 41.43 -5.81
CA ASN A 580 2.98 41.10 -6.91
C ASN A 580 1.54 41.09 -6.40
N PRO A 581 0.74 42.14 -6.66
CA PRO A 581 -0.67 42.14 -6.32
C PRO A 581 -1.44 41.16 -7.20
N LEU A 582 -2.18 40.24 -6.56
CA LEU A 582 -3.00 39.27 -7.25
C LEU A 582 -4.37 39.85 -7.54
N ASN A 583 -4.84 39.67 -8.77
CA ASN A 583 -6.19 40.06 -9.18
C ASN A 583 -7.22 39.00 -8.74
N LEU A 584 -7.36 38.78 -7.43
CA LEU A 584 -8.31 37.85 -6.84
C LEU A 584 -9.52 38.60 -6.22
N PRO A 585 -10.74 38.02 -6.25
CA PRO A 585 -11.94 38.63 -5.68
C PRO A 585 -11.78 38.96 -4.20
N ALA A 586 -12.42 40.02 -3.69
CA ALA A 586 -12.25 40.44 -2.29
C ALA A 586 -12.59 39.35 -1.25
N ASN A 587 -13.58 38.50 -1.53
CA ASN A 587 -14.00 37.38 -0.68
C ASN A 587 -13.17 36.08 -0.87
N SER A 588 -12.11 36.11 -1.67
CA SER A 588 -11.19 34.97 -1.79
C SER A 588 -10.16 34.96 -0.65
N THR A 589 -9.64 33.77 -0.38
CA THR A 589 -8.56 33.50 0.57
C THR A 589 -7.58 32.54 -0.10
N ILE A 590 -6.31 32.88 -0.05
CA ILE A 590 -5.22 31.99 -0.41
C ILE A 590 -5.01 31.03 0.78
N LYS A 591 -4.95 29.73 0.49
CA LYS A 591 -4.92 28.66 1.49
C LYS A 591 -3.54 28.05 1.67
N ALA A 592 -2.77 27.93 0.59
CA ALA A 592 -1.45 27.33 0.59
C ALA A 592 -0.62 27.86 -0.59
N ILE A 593 0.69 27.72 -0.47
CA ILE A 593 1.70 27.99 -1.50
C ILE A 593 2.69 26.82 -1.53
N ALA A 594 3.16 26.47 -2.72
CA ALA A 594 4.29 25.57 -2.96
C ALA A 594 5.04 26.02 -4.23
N SER A 595 6.23 25.49 -4.44
CA SER A 595 7.03 25.71 -5.65
C SER A 595 7.79 24.47 -6.06
N GLY A 596 8.18 24.45 -7.34
CA GLY A 596 9.06 23.47 -7.95
C GLY A 596 9.01 23.62 -9.47
N ASN A 597 9.96 23.02 -10.15
CA ASN A 597 10.05 23.00 -11.60
C ASN A 597 8.88 22.20 -12.22
N LEU A 598 7.96 22.86 -12.90
CA LEU A 598 6.79 22.25 -13.53
C LEU A 598 6.91 22.13 -15.06
N ASP A 599 7.96 22.70 -15.68
CA ASP A 599 8.08 22.76 -17.14
C ASP A 599 9.47 22.42 -17.73
N ASP A 600 10.33 21.78 -16.93
CA ASP A 600 11.69 21.33 -17.31
C ASP A 600 12.64 22.49 -17.66
N ASP A 601 12.40 23.67 -17.09
CA ASP A 601 13.33 24.78 -17.18
C ASP A 601 14.24 24.85 -15.93
N THR A 602 15.07 25.89 -15.80
CA THR A 602 16.00 25.99 -14.67
C THR A 602 15.38 26.61 -13.41
N LYS A 603 14.20 27.19 -13.53
CA LYS A 603 13.50 27.96 -12.51
C LYS A 603 12.31 27.17 -11.98
N ASP A 604 11.88 27.57 -10.79
CA ASP A 604 10.70 26.99 -10.17
C ASP A 604 9.47 27.86 -10.39
N GLU A 605 8.34 27.23 -10.70
CA GLU A 605 7.04 27.88 -10.71
C GLU A 605 6.49 28.03 -9.29
N ILE A 606 5.58 28.99 -9.10
CA ILE A 606 4.81 29.16 -7.88
C ILE A 606 3.39 28.66 -8.09
N VAL A 607 2.93 27.81 -7.17
CA VAL A 607 1.57 27.29 -7.16
C VAL A 607 0.81 27.83 -5.96
N LEU A 608 -0.38 28.37 -6.19
CA LEU A 608 -1.30 28.80 -5.15
C LEU A 608 -2.59 27.97 -5.14
N LEU A 609 -3.05 27.65 -3.93
CA LEU A 609 -4.43 27.20 -3.70
C LEU A 609 -5.30 28.37 -3.23
N VAL A 610 -6.41 28.59 -3.93
CA VAL A 610 -7.34 29.68 -3.67
C VAL A 610 -8.75 29.13 -3.40
N ASP A 611 -9.43 29.72 -2.42
CA ASP A 611 -10.82 29.44 -2.07
C ASP A 611 -11.58 30.76 -1.88
N ALA A 612 -12.77 30.87 -2.44
CA ALA A 612 -13.62 32.03 -2.45
C ALA A 612 -15.07 31.63 -2.15
N GLY A 613 -15.84 32.61 -1.67
CA GLY A 613 -17.25 32.44 -1.37
C GLY A 613 -18.09 32.11 -2.61
N ASP A 614 -19.33 31.67 -2.38
CA ASP A 614 -20.23 31.11 -3.40
C ASP A 614 -20.31 31.93 -4.69
N THR A 615 -20.37 33.26 -4.59
CA THR A 615 -20.48 34.20 -5.72
C THR A 615 -19.26 34.21 -6.63
N ASP A 616 -18.10 33.80 -6.11
CA ASP A 616 -16.80 33.86 -6.78
C ASP A 616 -16.11 32.49 -6.81
N SER A 617 -16.88 31.41 -6.63
CA SER A 617 -16.40 30.02 -6.64
C SER A 617 -15.72 29.60 -7.95
N ILE A 618 -15.84 30.41 -9.01
CA ILE A 618 -15.09 30.23 -10.26
C ILE A 618 -13.57 30.37 -10.06
N TYR A 619 -13.12 31.06 -9.01
CA TYR A 619 -11.69 31.21 -8.69
C TYR A 619 -11.15 30.08 -7.80
N ASN A 620 -12.01 29.18 -7.31
CA ASN A 620 -11.62 28.11 -6.39
C ASN A 620 -10.82 27.06 -7.13
N GLY A 621 -9.57 26.86 -6.71
CA GLY A 621 -8.66 25.84 -7.27
C GLY A 621 -7.20 26.27 -7.29
N ILE A 622 -6.46 25.76 -8.28
CA ILE A 622 -5.02 25.92 -8.43
C ILE A 622 -4.72 27.08 -9.40
N HIS A 623 -3.77 27.94 -9.04
CA HIS A 623 -3.22 28.99 -9.89
C HIS A 623 -1.70 28.84 -9.97
N VAL A 624 -1.13 28.82 -11.17
CA VAL A 624 0.30 28.59 -11.41
C VAL A 624 0.92 29.84 -12.04
N TYR A 625 2.06 30.25 -11.51
CA TYR A 625 2.78 31.45 -11.92
C TYR A 625 4.25 31.14 -12.23
N ASP A 626 4.73 31.67 -13.34
CA ASP A 626 6.15 31.78 -13.68
C ASP A 626 6.73 33.07 -13.07
N VAL A 627 8.03 33.08 -12.77
CA VAL A 627 8.76 34.17 -12.13
C VAL A 627 9.93 34.64 -12.99
N ASP A 628 9.89 35.90 -13.44
CA ASP A 628 10.99 36.49 -14.18
C ASP A 628 12.18 36.91 -13.27
N ASP A 629 13.31 37.27 -13.88
CA ASP A 629 14.53 37.70 -13.15
C ASP A 629 14.32 38.97 -12.29
N ASN A 630 13.23 39.70 -12.48
CA ASN A 630 12.86 40.88 -11.70
C ASN A 630 11.83 40.55 -10.60
N GLY A 631 11.54 39.26 -10.39
CA GLY A 631 10.53 38.79 -9.43
C GLY A 631 9.09 39.09 -9.85
N ILE A 632 8.84 39.42 -11.13
CA ILE A 632 7.50 39.69 -11.64
C ILE A 632 6.83 38.36 -11.99
N LEU A 633 5.63 38.16 -11.46
CA LEU A 633 4.87 36.94 -11.67
C LEU A 633 3.97 37.03 -12.91
N THR A 634 3.99 35.98 -13.73
CA THR A 634 3.06 35.80 -14.85
C THR A 634 2.23 34.54 -14.61
N LYS A 635 0.91 34.65 -14.56
CA LYS A 635 0.04 33.47 -14.47
C LYS A 635 0.11 32.68 -15.77
N ILE A 636 0.56 31.43 -15.71
CA ILE A 636 0.74 30.57 -16.89
C ILE A 636 -0.35 29.49 -17.02
N ALA A 637 -0.92 29.03 -15.91
CA ALA A 637 -1.99 28.04 -15.92
C ALA A 637 -2.90 28.16 -14.69
N GLU A 638 -4.10 27.56 -14.77
CA GLU A 638 -5.01 27.42 -13.64
C GLU A 638 -5.94 26.21 -13.81
N SER A 639 -6.43 25.66 -12.70
CA SER A 639 -7.49 24.66 -12.68
C SER A 639 -8.48 25.05 -11.60
N THR A 640 -9.59 25.66 -12.03
CA THR A 640 -10.51 26.39 -11.15
C THR A 640 -11.98 25.98 -11.36
N GLY A 641 -12.92 26.67 -10.72
CA GLY A 641 -14.36 26.36 -10.81
C GLY A 641 -14.80 25.20 -9.92
N TRP A 642 -14.04 24.91 -8.86
CA TRP A 642 -14.25 23.71 -8.03
C TRP A 642 -15.43 23.80 -7.04
N GLY A 643 -16.29 24.81 -7.20
CA GLY A 643 -17.48 25.03 -6.39
C GLY A 643 -17.18 25.62 -5.02
N ALA A 644 -18.24 26.10 -4.35
CA ALA A 644 -18.17 26.65 -3.02
C ALA A 644 -17.70 25.62 -1.97
N ALA A 645 -17.13 26.10 -0.86
CA ALA A 645 -16.74 25.29 0.30
C ALA A 645 -15.67 24.22 -0.01
N SER A 646 -14.71 24.53 -0.86
CA SER A 646 -13.72 23.54 -1.25
C SER A 646 -12.70 23.17 -0.15
N ASN A 647 -12.59 23.96 0.93
CA ASN A 647 -11.75 23.74 2.13
C ASN A 647 -10.44 22.98 1.84
N TRP A 648 -9.66 23.52 0.91
CA TRP A 648 -8.34 23.02 0.54
C TRP A 648 -7.33 23.30 1.64
N LYS A 649 -6.42 22.35 1.87
CA LYS A 649 -5.39 22.46 2.92
C LYS A 649 -4.02 21.99 2.46
N GLY A 650 -3.92 20.77 1.92
CA GLY A 650 -2.66 20.25 1.40
C GLY A 650 -2.34 20.77 0.00
N LEU A 651 -1.11 21.25 -0.18
CA LEU A 651 -0.46 21.54 -1.46
C LEU A 651 1.00 21.07 -1.40
N ALA A 652 1.46 20.36 -2.42
CA ALA A 652 2.87 20.04 -2.63
C ALA A 652 3.19 20.07 -4.13
N VAL A 653 4.45 20.32 -4.47
CA VAL A 653 4.99 20.24 -5.84
C VAL A 653 6.27 19.42 -5.82
N GLY A 654 6.43 18.52 -6.77
CA GLY A 654 7.61 17.66 -6.91
C GLY A 654 7.40 16.51 -7.90
N ASP A 655 8.49 15.86 -8.31
CA ASP A 655 8.52 14.82 -9.36
C ASP A 655 7.98 13.48 -8.82
N LEU A 656 6.66 13.27 -8.89
CA LEU A 656 6.03 12.08 -8.32
C LEU A 656 6.22 10.86 -9.23
N ASP A 657 6.32 11.05 -10.55
CA ASP A 657 6.33 9.96 -11.52
C ASP A 657 7.75 9.54 -11.99
N GLY A 658 8.76 10.35 -11.70
CA GLY A 658 10.18 10.13 -11.95
C GLY A 658 10.64 10.60 -13.34
N ASP A 659 9.92 11.53 -13.97
CA ASP A 659 10.22 12.07 -15.31
C ASP A 659 11.09 13.35 -15.30
N GLU A 660 11.55 13.79 -14.12
CA GLU A 660 12.35 14.99 -13.85
C GLU A 660 11.56 16.30 -13.89
N VAL A 661 10.24 16.25 -14.13
CA VAL A 661 9.31 17.39 -14.05
C VAL A 661 8.38 17.21 -12.85
N GLY A 662 8.05 18.31 -12.17
CA GLY A 662 7.18 18.28 -11.00
C GLY A 662 5.70 18.16 -11.34
N GLU A 663 4.98 17.39 -10.53
CA GLU A 663 3.52 17.43 -10.45
C GLU A 663 3.05 18.28 -9.27
N ILE A 664 1.81 18.76 -9.37
CA ILE A 664 1.10 19.45 -8.29
C ILE A 664 0.17 18.46 -7.58
N VAL A 665 0.40 18.21 -6.29
CA VAL A 665 -0.48 17.39 -5.45
C VAL A 665 -1.32 18.29 -4.54
N VAL A 666 -2.64 18.11 -4.59
CA VAL A 666 -3.59 18.90 -3.78
C VAL A 666 -4.58 18.03 -3.03
N GLN A 667 -4.98 18.49 -1.85
CA GLN A 667 -5.89 17.78 -0.96
C GLN A 667 -6.99 18.68 -0.37
N ARG A 668 -8.23 18.16 -0.32
CA ARG A 668 -9.38 18.78 0.35
C ARG A 668 -9.83 18.04 1.58
N ASN A 669 -10.31 18.78 2.57
CA ASN A 669 -10.79 18.19 3.82
C ASN A 669 -12.13 17.44 3.70
N PHE A 670 -12.95 17.64 2.66
CA PHE A 670 -14.35 17.19 2.69
C PHE A 670 -14.63 15.87 1.96
N ASP A 671 -13.81 15.48 0.99
CA ASP A 671 -14.13 14.38 0.07
C ASP A 671 -13.16 13.21 0.07
N GLY A 672 -12.01 13.32 0.74
CA GLY A 672 -11.04 12.23 0.80
C GLY A 672 -9.96 12.27 -0.28
N PHE A 673 -10.06 13.17 -1.27
CA PHE A 673 -9.23 13.08 -2.47
C PHE A 673 -7.90 13.83 -2.36
N TYR A 674 -6.85 13.11 -2.77
CA TYR A 674 -5.59 13.65 -3.24
C TYR A 674 -5.67 13.67 -4.76
N ARG A 675 -5.41 14.82 -5.39
CA ARG A 675 -5.39 14.95 -6.85
C ARG A 675 -4.02 15.40 -7.31
N VAL A 676 -3.60 14.86 -8.45
CA VAL A 676 -2.33 15.17 -9.09
C VAL A 676 -2.60 15.90 -10.39
N PHE A 677 -1.90 17.02 -10.60
CA PHE A 677 -1.97 17.79 -11.82
C PHE A 677 -0.59 17.94 -12.43
N GLN A 678 -0.51 17.74 -13.74
CA GLN A 678 0.68 18.02 -14.53
C GLN A 678 0.48 19.31 -15.34
N LEU A 679 1.52 20.12 -15.45
CA LEU A 679 1.53 21.29 -16.31
C LEU A 679 1.87 20.87 -17.74
N ASN A 680 1.01 21.27 -18.69
CA ASN A 680 1.13 20.93 -20.09
C ASN A 680 1.06 22.22 -20.93
N GLY A 681 2.20 22.89 -21.05
CA GLY A 681 2.26 24.26 -21.56
C GLY A 681 1.48 25.20 -20.64
N ASN A 682 0.38 25.78 -21.13
CA ASN A 682 -0.40 26.77 -20.38
C ASN A 682 -1.71 26.18 -19.78
N ALA A 683 -1.74 24.88 -19.54
CA ALA A 683 -2.92 24.17 -19.03
C ALA A 683 -2.53 23.10 -18.01
N LEU A 684 -3.41 22.85 -17.04
CA LEU A 684 -3.26 21.76 -16.07
C LEU A 684 -4.13 20.57 -16.48
N SER A 685 -3.52 19.39 -16.57
CA SER A 685 -4.23 18.12 -16.74
C SER A 685 -4.29 17.36 -15.42
N ASN A 686 -5.46 16.83 -15.08
CA ASN A 686 -5.59 15.89 -13.96
C ASN A 686 -4.95 14.54 -14.37
N ASP A 687 -3.84 14.20 -13.73
CA ASP A 687 -3.04 13.02 -14.07
C ASP A 687 -3.31 11.83 -13.12
N GLY A 688 -3.97 12.08 -11.99
CA GLY A 688 -4.34 11.01 -11.08
C GLY A 688 -5.10 11.48 -9.86
N ALA A 689 -5.69 10.52 -9.15
CA ALA A 689 -6.25 10.76 -7.83
C ALA A 689 -6.09 9.52 -6.95
N GLU A 690 -6.00 9.76 -5.64
CA GLU A 690 -6.04 8.76 -4.60
C GLU A 690 -7.10 9.14 -3.58
N ASN A 691 -7.87 8.18 -3.07
CA ASN A 691 -8.90 8.44 -2.08
C ASN A 691 -8.55 7.88 -0.70
N PHE A 692 -8.83 8.68 0.32
CA PHE A 692 -8.57 8.36 1.71
C PHE A 692 -9.86 8.51 2.52
N PRO A 693 -10.04 7.73 3.60
CA PRO A 693 -10.99 8.08 4.66
C PRO A 693 -10.83 9.55 5.08
N ILE A 694 -11.93 10.32 5.06
CA ILE A 694 -11.93 11.76 5.38
C ILE A 694 -11.21 12.07 6.72
N MET A 695 -11.37 11.20 7.71
CA MET A 695 -10.72 11.35 9.03
C MET A 695 -9.19 11.27 8.99
N GLN A 696 -8.58 10.71 7.94
CA GLN A 696 -7.12 10.63 7.80
C GLN A 696 -6.51 11.90 7.17
N ILE A 697 -7.33 12.77 6.57
CA ILE A 697 -6.82 13.85 5.71
C ILE A 697 -7.12 15.26 6.17
N GLU A 698 -7.83 15.40 7.30
CA GLU A 698 -8.22 16.71 7.80
C GLU A 698 -6.99 17.57 8.13
N ASP A 699 -6.90 18.77 7.53
CA ASP A 699 -5.86 19.78 7.80
C ASP A 699 -4.41 19.27 7.59
N ASN A 700 -4.22 18.42 6.58
CA ASN A 700 -2.91 17.89 6.25
C ASN A 700 -1.95 18.95 5.69
N MET A 701 -0.68 18.83 6.05
CA MET A 701 0.44 19.57 5.45
C MET A 701 1.29 18.59 4.64
N MET A 702 1.82 19.02 3.50
CA MET A 702 2.51 18.11 2.58
C MET A 702 3.77 18.73 1.98
N CYS A 703 4.76 17.89 1.68
CA CYS A 703 5.85 18.21 0.76
C CYS A 703 6.20 16.98 -0.08
N LEU A 704 6.82 17.20 -1.24
CA LEU A 704 7.49 16.18 -2.02
C LEU A 704 9.00 16.38 -1.91
N GLY A 705 9.74 15.29 -1.89
CA GLY A 705 11.18 15.33 -1.92
C GLY A 705 11.84 13.98 -2.16
N LYS A 706 13.14 14.04 -2.42
CA LYS A 706 13.97 12.92 -2.82
C LYS A 706 14.47 12.13 -1.62
N PHE A 707 13.57 11.36 -1.00
CA PHE A 707 13.84 10.66 0.25
C PHE A 707 14.31 9.21 0.06
N ASP A 708 14.02 8.59 -1.10
CA ASP A 708 14.59 7.31 -1.52
C ASP A 708 15.62 7.50 -2.66
N PRO A 709 16.93 7.39 -2.41
CA PRO A 709 17.96 7.52 -3.46
C PRO A 709 17.97 6.33 -4.45
N SER A 710 17.28 5.23 -4.14
CA SER A 710 17.03 4.15 -5.10
C SER A 710 15.98 4.52 -6.16
N SER A 711 15.20 5.54 -5.82
CA SER A 711 14.19 6.28 -6.56
C SER A 711 14.69 7.04 -7.79
N LYS A 712 13.88 7.31 -8.82
CA LYS A 712 13.87 8.61 -9.53
C LYS A 712 12.76 9.52 -9.01
N ASN A 713 11.63 8.92 -8.67
CA ASN A 713 10.51 9.57 -8.01
C ASN A 713 10.91 10.29 -6.71
N GLU A 714 10.15 11.32 -6.38
CA GLU A 714 10.06 11.95 -5.08
C GLU A 714 8.91 11.34 -4.26
N GLU A 715 9.11 11.26 -2.95
CA GLU A 715 8.14 10.72 -2.02
C GLU A 715 7.33 11.85 -1.36
N LEU A 716 6.01 11.64 -1.24
CA LEU A 716 5.09 12.59 -0.64
C LEU A 716 5.06 12.38 0.87
N VAL A 717 5.50 13.36 1.66
CA VAL A 717 5.35 13.35 3.12
C VAL A 717 4.12 14.15 3.50
N THR A 718 3.27 13.55 4.33
CA THR A 718 2.05 14.15 4.86
C THR A 718 2.12 14.20 6.39
N LEU A 719 1.96 15.40 6.94
CA LEU A 719 1.70 15.61 8.36
C LEU A 719 0.18 15.63 8.60
N ARG A 720 -0.30 14.69 9.40
CA ARG A 720 -1.72 14.50 9.65
C ARG A 720 -2.15 15.18 10.94
N LYS A 721 -3.40 15.65 10.99
CA LYS A 721 -3.99 16.24 12.20
C LYS A 721 -4.02 15.28 13.38
N ASP A 722 -4.12 13.97 13.14
CA ASP A 722 -4.01 12.98 14.21
C ASP A 722 -2.58 12.89 14.80
N GLY A 723 -1.61 13.68 14.34
CA GLY A 723 -0.22 13.64 14.79
C GLY A 723 0.65 12.62 14.05
N GLY A 724 0.09 11.89 13.09
CA GLY A 724 0.85 11.00 12.22
C GLY A 724 1.73 11.75 11.23
N ILE A 725 2.94 11.24 10.99
CA ILE A 725 3.76 11.54 9.82
C ILE A 725 3.69 10.30 8.92
N VAL A 726 3.26 10.48 7.67
CA VAL A 726 3.16 9.39 6.70
C VAL A 726 3.88 9.80 5.43
N MET A 727 4.83 8.98 5.01
CA MET A 727 5.52 9.12 3.74
C MET A 727 4.94 8.12 2.75
N PHE A 728 4.66 8.59 1.54
CA PHE A 728 4.15 7.80 0.45
C PHE A 728 5.14 7.78 -0.71
N SER A 729 5.39 6.60 -1.26
CA SER A 729 6.03 6.43 -2.57
C SER A 729 4.97 6.41 -3.66
N SER A 730 5.34 6.80 -4.87
CA SER A 730 4.57 6.45 -6.07
C SER A 730 4.37 4.93 -6.14
N SER A 731 3.17 4.51 -6.55
CA SER A 731 2.88 3.10 -6.83
C SER A 731 3.69 2.59 -8.02
N LYS A 732 4.11 3.48 -8.92
CA LYS A 732 4.94 3.21 -10.09
C LYS A 732 6.29 3.86 -9.92
N VAL A 733 7.27 3.07 -9.51
CA VAL A 733 8.63 3.55 -9.24
C VAL A 733 9.54 3.35 -10.44
N VAL A 734 10.31 4.39 -10.77
CA VAL A 734 11.41 4.37 -11.73
C VAL A 734 12.71 4.26 -10.94
N ASN A 735 13.57 3.28 -11.27
CA ASN A 735 14.82 3.08 -10.53
C ASN A 735 15.89 4.10 -10.96
N SER A 736 16.72 4.56 -10.02
CA SER A 736 17.95 5.30 -10.33
C SER A 736 19.00 4.41 -11.03
N GLU A 737 19.74 4.98 -11.99
CA GLU A 737 20.74 4.24 -12.79
C GLU A 737 21.97 3.79 -11.96
N SER A 738 22.17 4.39 -10.79
CA SER A 738 23.33 4.20 -9.90
C SER A 738 23.33 2.86 -9.14
N ASN A 739 22.19 2.18 -9.02
CA ASN A 739 22.05 0.99 -8.15
C ASN A 739 22.59 -0.34 -8.70
N LYS A 740 23.25 -0.33 -9.87
CA LYS A 740 23.85 -1.56 -10.43
C LYS A 740 25.19 -1.95 -9.77
N SER A 741 25.84 -1.07 -9.03
CA SER A 741 27.15 -1.34 -8.42
C SER A 741 27.09 -1.99 -7.03
N SER A 742 25.98 -1.85 -6.30
CA SER A 742 25.86 -2.30 -4.90
C SER A 742 25.42 -3.76 -4.77
N ILE A 743 24.70 -4.31 -5.76
CA ILE A 743 24.21 -5.70 -5.73
C ILE A 743 25.29 -6.70 -6.18
N GLU A 744 26.24 -6.31 -7.04
CA GLU A 744 27.41 -7.15 -7.37
C GLU A 744 28.49 -7.13 -6.26
N ASN A 745 28.45 -6.19 -5.30
CA ASN A 745 29.45 -6.05 -4.23
C ASN A 745 29.11 -6.76 -2.91
N LYS A 746 27.95 -7.41 -2.76
CA LYS A 746 27.64 -8.19 -1.53
C LYS A 746 28.44 -9.51 -1.36
N ASN A 747 29.44 -9.75 -2.22
CA ASN A 747 30.44 -10.81 -2.07
C ASN A 747 31.87 -10.29 -1.87
N SER A 748 32.09 -8.99 -1.65
CA SER A 748 33.40 -8.50 -1.22
C SER A 748 33.56 -8.69 0.29
N ASP A 749 34.40 -9.66 0.64
CA ASP A 749 34.98 -9.94 1.96
C ASP A 749 35.24 -8.67 2.80
N HIS A 750 34.67 -8.59 4.01
CA HIS A 750 34.78 -7.49 4.97
C HIS A 750 36.18 -7.38 5.63
N CYS A 751 37.24 -7.74 4.94
CA CYS A 751 38.61 -7.72 5.45
C CYS A 751 39.63 -7.05 4.51
N GLN A 752 39.18 -6.31 3.47
CA GLN A 752 40.11 -5.65 2.54
C GLN A 752 40.42 -4.17 2.84
N ASP A 753 39.74 -3.53 3.79
CA ASP A 753 39.99 -2.11 4.12
C ASP A 753 41.06 -1.87 5.19
N GLU A 754 41.86 -2.89 5.56
CA GLU A 754 42.96 -2.75 6.53
C GLU A 754 44.35 -3.12 5.98
N LEU A 755 44.67 -2.74 4.74
CA LEU A 755 46.05 -2.83 4.25
C LEU A 755 46.65 -1.44 3.97
N PRO A 756 47.68 -1.02 4.75
CA PRO A 756 48.38 0.23 4.50
C PRO A 756 49.00 0.28 3.10
N SER A 757 48.92 1.44 2.46
CA SER A 757 49.43 1.76 1.12
C SER A 757 50.92 1.43 0.87
N GLN A 758 51.67 1.07 1.92
CA GLN A 758 53.08 0.69 1.89
C GLN A 758 53.32 -0.74 1.39
N LEU A 759 52.31 -1.61 1.29
CA LEU A 759 52.47 -2.97 0.72
C LEU A 759 52.40 -3.02 -0.82
N TYR A 760 51.92 -1.94 -1.48
CA TYR A 760 51.83 -1.87 -2.95
C TYR A 760 53.17 -1.58 -3.65
N SER A 761 54.25 -1.30 -2.90
CA SER A 761 55.57 -1.04 -3.49
C SER A 761 56.37 -2.30 -3.84
N PHE A 762 55.88 -3.51 -3.51
CA PHE A 762 56.59 -4.77 -3.75
C PHE A 762 56.03 -5.63 -4.89
N LEU A 763 55.06 -5.12 -5.66
CA LEU A 763 54.44 -5.85 -6.78
C LEU A 763 54.46 -5.05 -8.10
N LYS A 764 55.64 -4.57 -8.48
CA LYS A 764 55.96 -4.28 -9.89
C LYS A 764 57.23 -5.04 -10.29
N PRO A 765 57.22 -5.80 -11.40
CA PRO A 765 58.44 -6.13 -12.13
C PRO A 765 59.14 -4.86 -12.63
#